data_AF-A0A5B8VSW5-F1
#
_entry.id   AF-A0A5B8VSW5-F1
#
_cell.length_a   1.000
_cell.length_b   1.000
_cell.length_c   1.000
_cell.angle_alpha   90.00
_cell.angle_beta   90.00
_cell.angle_gamma   90.00
#
_symmetry.space_group_name_H-M   'P 1'
#
loop_
_entity.id
_entity.type
_entity.pdbx_description
1 polymer ?
#
loop_
_entity_poly.entity_id
_entity_poly.type
_entity_poly.pdbx_seq_one_letter_code
_entity_poly.pdbx_strand_id
1 'polypeptide(L)'
;MEYTLTRKKEMNGHQLYMNFDNMLLLGLIFIGLAFAALLWLIKGPETKANRFLGLALVVVSFWLIRVMGGQPWPLKLSFAIGPLLYFYVRQLTQPDQQNRYQDLLHFVPALTELSLQLAGRDLSPGFTFCSAGFYLYLSRRAVTRFYNVQQFQEGDRYRNRLKSVHISMRLLGIAVLLAVGYGMVNLFFYRLNLTCTPCYLLPAALLIRMAALAIIKPVTRPVATVVPVTQRRSELKREATWLKKTIQSGHYHRNPELTLNSLAEKLLLTTHELSRLINQGLKKSFNDFINERRIAEVIEKMQDPAFDGFTLEGIAYDSGFNSPSTFHRAFKLVTGKTPAAYKKQLSSYNLTYGSPPAAVISDQVNRNHMFKNYLKIAWRNTIRNKVSSFINISGLAVGMAVAMMIGLWIWDEVSFNKYNRSYDRIVQVVANKHVGGGIATQASQPFPLAAALRGQYGSDFEAVSAAVIYEQNINYNNHAFSRTGCFAEPAMTDIITLHMLKGSKTSFRQPGTILINESFARALFGNADPINKMIKISDAYLVQVAGVYQDLPQNTQFGNVDFIAPIRLLFNNTEDMGNWNNSSFQVFALLNESSQPAQVARKIQNILYERRKDPTKPAMVLFPMRQWHLYEFKDGVAVAGRLQFVWLFGIIGLFVLLLACINFMNLSTARSEKRAKEVGIRKAIGSLRGQLVAQFLSESFLIVVLSFLIAVLVAWLSLPLFNDISGKQLHLIWTNPLVWLTCFCFCLFTGLIAGSYPALYLSSFNAVKVLKGTFKAGPAAALPRKVLVVIQFAVSVTIIIGTIVVFKQIEFAKDRPVGYDRDNLISIPYNGIKEYSALRQELLNTGAVSGVSPSGNPTTATWSSADNLSWRGKDPNRQEVFGTVLVDPDFGSVVGWKMKEGRDFSRQFLSDSSGFIFNEAAIRQMGLKEPVGEIIKWHGKEWNVLGVVKDMVMNSPFDPVTPVVFLMDDRERSFNVINLKLKAGLPVANALASIEAVFKKFAPEAPFTYKFVDSEYAQKFLAEERTGKLASVFAVLAIFISCLGLFGVASFVAEQRIKEIGIRKVLGASVMSIWGSLSREFVLLVGIALLIAVPLSWYFMHQWLQHYTYRTGLSWWIFAMTGAGALTITLLTVSYHSIKAALTNPVKSLRSE
;
A
#
# COMPACT_ATOMS: atom_id res chain seq x y z
N MET A 1 -11.77 -4.07 38.49
CA MET A 1 -10.79 -3.30 37.69
C MET A 1 -9.92 -4.22 36.82
N GLU A 2 -9.42 -5.35 37.33
CA GLU A 2 -8.72 -6.37 36.53
C GLU A 2 -9.61 -7.04 35.47
N TYR A 3 -10.85 -7.39 35.80
CA TYR A 3 -11.83 -7.99 34.87
C TYR A 3 -12.16 -7.08 33.66
N THR A 4 -12.07 -5.76 33.84
CA THR A 4 -12.30 -4.75 32.81
C THR A 4 -11.07 -4.56 31.91
N LEU A 5 -9.87 -4.85 32.41
CA LEU A 5 -8.61 -4.81 31.64
C LEU A 5 -8.44 -6.05 30.76
N THR A 6 -8.91 -7.23 31.20
CA THR A 6 -8.92 -8.45 30.38
C THR A 6 -9.90 -8.34 29.21
N ARG A 7 -11.10 -7.79 29.43
CA ARG A 7 -12.08 -7.53 28.36
C ARG A 7 -11.60 -6.44 27.37
N LYS A 8 -10.79 -5.48 27.83
CA LYS A 8 -10.10 -4.49 26.99
C LYS A 8 -9.06 -5.13 26.05
N LYS A 9 -8.58 -6.33 26.37
CA LYS A 9 -7.65 -7.13 25.55
C LYS A 9 -8.38 -8.01 24.54
N GLU A 10 -9.58 -8.50 24.88
CA GLU A 10 -10.44 -9.29 23.97
C GLU A 10 -11.23 -8.44 22.98
N MET A 11 -11.66 -7.22 23.36
CA MET A 11 -12.37 -6.28 22.47
C MET A 11 -11.44 -5.41 21.62
N ASN A 12 -10.13 -5.38 21.92
CA ASN A 12 -9.10 -5.06 20.92
C ASN A 12 -8.89 -6.26 19.97
N GLY A 13 -10.00 -6.89 19.56
CA GLY A 13 -10.02 -7.85 18.47
C GLY A 13 -9.26 -7.24 17.30
N HIS A 14 -8.32 -8.01 16.80
CA HIS A 14 -7.26 -7.64 15.87
C HIS A 14 -7.76 -6.85 14.66
N GLN A 15 -7.97 -5.56 14.85
CA GLN A 15 -8.22 -4.61 13.78
C GLN A 15 -6.92 -4.46 13.02
N LEU A 16 -6.97 -4.75 11.72
CA LEU A 16 -5.84 -4.63 10.82
C LEU A 16 -5.60 -3.13 10.58
N TYR A 17 -5.04 -2.44 11.59
CA TYR A 17 -4.49 -1.10 11.42
C TYR A 17 -3.35 -1.22 10.41
N MET A 18 -3.61 -0.97 9.13
CA MET A 18 -2.57 -1.00 8.09
C MET A 18 -1.60 0.17 8.27
N ASN A 19 -0.69 0.01 9.23
CA ASN A 19 0.47 0.89 9.42
C ASN A 19 1.54 0.57 8.38
N PHE A 20 2.54 1.44 8.24
CA PHE A 20 3.68 1.26 7.34
C PHE A 20 4.36 -0.12 7.47
N ASP A 21 4.40 -0.69 8.68
CA ASP A 21 4.94 -2.02 8.92
C ASP A 21 4.15 -3.14 8.21
N ASN A 22 2.82 -3.01 8.16
CA ASN A 22 1.96 -3.93 7.43
C ASN A 22 2.21 -3.85 5.91
N MET A 23 2.64 -2.70 5.40
CA MET A 23 3.02 -2.52 3.99
C MET A 23 4.33 -3.25 3.68
N LEU A 24 5.33 -3.12 4.57
CA LEU A 24 6.60 -3.85 4.45
C LEU A 24 6.36 -5.36 4.53
N LEU A 25 5.49 -5.82 5.43
CA LEU A 25 5.09 -7.21 5.54
C LEU A 25 4.44 -7.71 4.25
N LEU A 26 3.45 -6.99 3.71
CA LEU A 26 2.77 -7.36 2.47
C LEU A 26 3.77 -7.47 1.30
N GLY A 27 4.66 -6.48 1.15
CA GLY A 27 5.71 -6.49 0.14
C GLY A 27 6.65 -7.70 0.28
N LEU A 28 7.09 -8.01 1.51
CA LEU A 28 7.93 -9.18 1.77
C LEU A 28 7.22 -10.50 1.52
N ILE A 29 5.90 -10.59 1.78
CA ILE A 29 5.09 -11.77 1.47
C ILE A 29 5.02 -11.99 -0.05
N PHE A 30 4.68 -10.96 -0.84
CA PHE A 30 4.63 -11.06 -2.30
C PHE A 30 5.99 -11.44 -2.88
N ILE A 31 7.06 -10.77 -2.43
CA ILE A 31 8.42 -11.05 -2.89
C ILE A 31 8.83 -12.46 -2.46
N GLY A 32 8.65 -12.82 -1.19
CA GLY A 32 9.03 -14.12 -0.63
C GLY A 32 8.37 -15.28 -1.36
N LEU A 33 7.06 -15.24 -1.57
CA LEU A 33 6.31 -16.25 -2.30
C LEU A 33 6.73 -16.33 -3.78
N ALA A 34 6.97 -15.19 -4.44
CA ALA A 34 7.44 -15.16 -5.82
C ALA A 34 8.83 -15.81 -5.97
N PHE A 35 9.77 -15.48 -5.07
CA PHE A 35 11.10 -16.08 -5.04
C PHE A 35 11.06 -17.57 -4.71
N ALA A 36 10.19 -17.99 -3.80
CA ALA A 36 10.00 -19.41 -3.45
C ALA A 36 9.53 -20.23 -4.65
N ALA A 37 8.51 -19.76 -5.37
CA ALA A 37 8.01 -20.42 -6.57
C ALA A 37 9.09 -20.52 -7.66
N LEU A 38 9.89 -19.47 -7.84
CA LEU A 38 10.98 -19.47 -8.82
C LEU A 38 12.12 -20.42 -8.48
N LEU A 39 12.50 -20.54 -7.20
CA LEU A 39 13.49 -21.52 -6.75
C LEU A 39 13.08 -22.96 -7.11
N TRP A 40 11.78 -23.24 -7.15
CA TRP A 40 11.24 -24.56 -7.54
C TRP A 40 11.39 -24.86 -9.03
N LEU A 41 11.42 -23.82 -9.87
CA LEU A 41 11.44 -23.93 -11.33
C LEU A 41 12.86 -23.98 -11.90
N ILE A 42 13.87 -23.58 -11.13
CA ILE A 42 15.27 -23.59 -11.56
C ILE A 42 15.79 -25.02 -11.56
N LYS A 43 16.20 -25.49 -12.75
CA LYS A 43 16.88 -26.78 -12.94
C LYS A 43 18.40 -26.56 -12.98
N GLY A 44 19.13 -27.28 -12.13
CA GLY A 44 20.60 -27.25 -12.03
C GLY A 44 21.17 -28.22 -10.98
N PRO A 45 22.50 -28.28 -10.79
CA PRO A 45 23.11 -29.19 -9.79
C PRO A 45 22.68 -28.88 -8.34
N GLU A 46 22.28 -27.63 -8.06
CA GLU A 46 21.82 -27.20 -6.74
C GLU A 46 20.27 -27.28 -6.56
N THR A 47 19.53 -27.94 -7.48
CA THR A 47 18.05 -27.99 -7.46
C THR A 47 17.49 -28.50 -6.13
N LYS A 48 18.10 -29.56 -5.57
CA LYS A 48 17.67 -30.12 -4.28
C LYS A 48 17.82 -29.11 -3.14
N ALA A 49 18.92 -28.36 -3.11
CA ALA A 49 19.15 -27.30 -2.13
C ALA A 49 18.11 -26.18 -2.29
N ASN A 50 17.92 -25.69 -3.52
CA ASN A 50 17.01 -24.57 -3.82
C ASN A 50 15.57 -24.84 -3.37
N ARG A 51 15.09 -26.09 -3.42
CA ARG A 51 13.75 -26.46 -2.92
C ARG A 51 13.60 -26.26 -1.41
N PHE A 52 14.62 -26.59 -0.61
CA PHE A 52 14.59 -26.34 0.84
C PHE A 52 14.57 -24.85 1.18
N LEU A 53 15.33 -24.04 0.44
CA LEU A 53 15.28 -22.58 0.59
C LEU A 53 13.93 -21.99 0.15
N GLY A 54 13.31 -22.56 -0.90
CA GLY A 54 11.95 -22.22 -1.33
C GLY A 54 10.91 -22.51 -0.25
N LEU A 55 10.97 -23.70 0.37
CA LEU A 55 10.11 -24.05 1.51
C LEU A 55 10.30 -23.11 2.70
N ALA A 56 11.54 -22.73 3.01
CA ALA A 56 11.82 -21.78 4.09
C ALA A 56 11.16 -20.41 3.84
N LEU A 57 11.17 -19.93 2.60
CA LEU A 57 10.48 -18.69 2.22
C LEU A 57 8.96 -18.81 2.30
N VAL A 58 8.39 -19.95 1.93
CA VAL A 58 6.94 -20.21 2.09
C VAL A 58 6.55 -20.16 3.55
N VAL A 59 7.27 -20.88 4.42
CA VAL A 59 7.03 -20.90 5.86
C VAL A 59 7.13 -19.49 6.46
N VAL A 60 8.15 -18.72 6.08
CA VAL A 60 8.27 -17.34 6.55
C VAL A 60 7.16 -16.45 6.02
N SER A 61 6.75 -16.59 4.76
CA SER A 61 5.66 -15.79 4.20
C SER A 61 4.33 -16.07 4.92
N PHE A 62 4.01 -17.34 5.19
CA PHE A 62 2.84 -17.70 6.01
C PHE A 62 2.92 -17.19 7.44
N TRP A 63 4.12 -17.22 8.03
CA TRP A 63 4.35 -16.63 9.33
C TRP A 63 4.09 -15.11 9.33
N LEU A 64 4.57 -14.37 8.33
CA LEU A 64 4.28 -12.94 8.19
C LEU A 64 2.78 -12.67 7.99
N ILE A 65 2.05 -13.53 7.26
CA ILE A 65 0.58 -13.44 7.14
C ILE A 65 -0.08 -13.60 8.52
N ARG A 66 0.38 -14.54 9.35
CA ARG A 66 -0.12 -14.69 10.73
C ARG A 66 0.20 -13.49 11.61
N VAL A 67 1.38 -12.89 11.46
CA VAL A 67 1.77 -11.67 12.17
C VAL A 67 0.84 -10.51 11.79
N MET A 68 0.51 -10.35 10.50
CA MET A 68 -0.47 -9.36 10.04
C MET A 68 -1.90 -9.62 10.58
N GLY A 69 -2.26 -10.88 10.81
CA GLY A 69 -3.53 -11.30 11.42
C GLY A 69 -3.68 -10.99 12.90
N GLY A 70 -2.70 -10.29 13.51
CA GLY A 70 -2.80 -9.74 14.86
C GLY A 70 -2.43 -10.69 16.00
N GLN A 71 -1.82 -11.85 15.73
CA GLN A 71 -1.45 -12.75 16.82
C GLN A 71 -0.48 -12.12 17.85
N PRO A 72 -0.65 -12.40 19.15
CA PRO A 72 -0.08 -11.62 20.25
C PRO A 72 1.45 -11.67 20.39
N TRP A 73 2.16 -12.53 19.64
CA TRP A 73 3.61 -12.72 19.74
C TRP A 73 4.31 -12.67 18.38
N PRO A 74 4.65 -11.46 17.87
CA PRO A 74 5.34 -11.30 16.58
C PRO A 74 6.78 -11.85 16.55
N LEU A 75 7.28 -12.43 17.64
CA LEU A 75 8.65 -12.94 17.80
C LEU A 75 8.77 -14.47 17.60
N LYS A 76 7.66 -15.21 17.55
CA LYS A 76 7.70 -16.68 17.51
C LYS A 76 8.01 -17.19 16.09
N LEU A 77 9.29 -17.36 15.74
CA LEU A 77 9.69 -17.94 14.46
C LEU A 77 9.25 -19.41 14.36
N SER A 78 8.76 -19.88 13.21
CA SER A 78 8.39 -21.30 13.05
C SER A 78 9.60 -22.23 13.27
N PHE A 79 9.40 -23.33 14.00
CA PHE A 79 10.43 -24.35 14.23
C PHE A 79 10.95 -25.01 12.94
N ALA A 80 10.22 -24.88 11.82
CA ALA A 80 10.62 -25.43 10.53
C ALA A 80 11.76 -24.66 9.84
N ILE A 81 11.96 -23.37 10.15
CA ILE A 81 12.92 -22.51 9.43
C ILE A 81 14.37 -22.98 9.66
N GLY A 82 14.72 -23.35 10.90
CA GLY A 82 16.05 -23.84 11.26
C GLY A 82 16.46 -25.10 10.49
N PRO A 83 15.69 -26.20 10.58
CA PRO A 83 15.92 -27.42 9.82
C PRO A 83 16.01 -27.18 8.30
N LEU A 84 15.10 -26.39 7.72
CA LEU A 84 15.09 -26.10 6.29
C LEU A 84 16.38 -25.40 5.83
N LEU A 85 16.87 -24.42 6.60
CA LEU A 85 18.14 -23.76 6.35
C LEU A 85 19.34 -24.71 6.48
N TYR A 86 19.31 -25.61 7.45
CA TYR A 86 20.35 -26.63 7.61
C TYR A 86 20.41 -27.57 6.41
N PHE A 87 19.28 -28.10 5.93
CA PHE A 87 19.25 -28.97 4.75
C PHE A 87 19.65 -28.23 3.48
N TYR A 88 19.28 -26.95 3.33
CA TYR A 88 19.79 -26.11 2.25
C TYR A 88 21.32 -26.05 2.24
N VAL A 89 21.94 -25.78 3.39
CA VAL A 89 23.41 -25.70 3.52
C VAL A 89 24.08 -27.05 3.36
N ARG A 90 23.52 -28.10 3.95
CA ARG A 90 24.03 -29.47 3.85
C ARG A 90 24.06 -29.94 2.40
N GLN A 91 23.01 -29.69 1.63
CA GLN A 91 22.95 -30.07 0.22
C GLN A 91 23.92 -29.25 -0.65
N LEU A 92 24.27 -28.02 -0.24
CA LEU A 92 25.31 -27.23 -0.88
C LEU A 92 26.73 -27.73 -0.55
N THR A 93 26.97 -28.21 0.66
CA THR A 93 28.28 -28.71 1.09
C THR A 93 28.52 -30.17 0.70
N GLN A 94 27.47 -30.98 0.58
CA GLN A 94 27.51 -32.41 0.29
C GLN A 94 26.42 -32.79 -0.73
N PRO A 95 26.59 -32.44 -2.03
CA PRO A 95 25.56 -32.63 -3.04
C PRO A 95 25.22 -34.12 -3.33
N ASP A 96 26.19 -35.03 -3.14
CA ASP A 96 26.03 -36.47 -3.44
C ASP A 96 25.38 -37.27 -2.30
N GLN A 97 25.21 -36.66 -1.12
CA GLN A 97 24.57 -37.33 0.01
C GLN A 97 23.05 -37.38 -0.19
N GLN A 98 22.45 -38.58 -0.10
CA GLN A 98 21.00 -38.75 -0.10
C GLN A 98 20.44 -38.59 1.33
N ASN A 99 19.28 -37.94 1.45
CA ASN A 99 18.56 -37.80 2.71
C ASN A 99 17.98 -39.16 3.14
N ARG A 100 18.21 -39.57 4.39
CA ARG A 100 17.69 -40.81 4.99
C ARG A 100 16.39 -40.54 5.75
N TYR A 101 15.56 -41.55 6.01
CA TYR A 101 14.33 -41.38 6.81
C TYR A 101 14.58 -40.79 8.20
N GLN A 102 15.74 -41.08 8.81
CA GLN A 102 16.15 -40.49 10.09
C GLN A 102 16.30 -38.96 10.03
N ASP A 103 16.54 -38.38 8.84
CA ASP A 103 16.64 -36.93 8.66
C ASP A 103 15.28 -36.22 8.88
N LEU A 104 14.15 -36.95 8.85
CA LEU A 104 12.82 -36.41 9.18
C LEU A 104 12.68 -36.07 10.67
N LEU A 105 13.49 -36.67 11.54
CA LEU A 105 13.45 -36.39 12.99
C LEU A 105 13.79 -34.94 13.31
N HIS A 106 14.53 -34.26 12.43
CA HIS A 106 14.82 -32.82 12.57
C HIS A 106 13.57 -31.93 12.51
N PHE A 107 12.45 -32.42 11.96
CA PHE A 107 11.17 -31.71 11.87
C PHE A 107 10.18 -32.07 12.98
N VAL A 108 10.51 -33.00 13.88
CA VAL A 108 9.66 -33.35 15.04
C VAL A 108 9.28 -32.12 15.88
N PRO A 109 10.20 -31.17 16.19
CA PRO A 109 9.83 -29.94 16.89
C PRO A 109 8.77 -29.09 16.18
N ALA A 110 8.77 -29.08 14.84
CA ALA A 110 7.77 -28.38 14.04
C ALA A 110 6.43 -29.11 14.03
N LEU A 111 6.43 -30.45 14.00
CA LEU A 111 5.23 -31.26 14.14
C LEU A 111 4.61 -31.13 15.53
N THR A 112 5.43 -31.07 16.58
CA THR A 112 4.95 -30.81 17.95
C THR A 112 4.40 -29.39 18.13
N GLU A 113 4.99 -28.40 17.45
CA GLU A 113 4.42 -27.05 17.41
C GLU A 113 3.04 -27.05 16.73
N LEU A 114 2.92 -27.74 15.60
CA LEU A 114 1.67 -27.84 14.87
C LEU A 114 0.58 -28.57 15.67
N SER A 115 0.92 -29.67 16.35
CA SER A 115 -0.04 -30.43 17.16
C SER A 115 -0.49 -29.66 18.40
N LEU A 116 0.40 -28.94 19.06
CA LEU A 116 0.06 -28.06 20.18
C LEU A 116 -0.82 -26.89 19.73
N GLN A 117 -0.54 -26.28 18.58
CA GLN A 117 -1.39 -25.24 17.99
C GLN A 117 -2.79 -25.76 17.67
N LEU A 118 -2.91 -26.96 17.11
CA LEU A 118 -4.21 -27.61 16.85
C LEU A 118 -4.97 -27.92 18.16
N ALA A 119 -4.24 -28.14 19.26
CA ALA A 119 -4.79 -28.35 20.60
C ALA A 119 -5.01 -27.04 21.39
N GLY A 120 -4.84 -25.86 20.76
CA GLY A 120 -5.04 -24.56 21.41
C GLY A 120 -3.98 -24.18 22.45
N ARG A 121 -2.82 -24.84 22.48
CA ARG A 121 -1.70 -24.55 23.39
C ARG A 121 -0.50 -24.01 22.62
N ASP A 122 0.18 -23.02 23.19
CA ASP A 122 1.36 -22.41 22.56
C ASP A 122 2.66 -22.70 23.34
N LEU A 123 3.66 -23.22 22.62
CA LEU A 123 5.05 -23.28 23.11
C LEU A 123 5.63 -21.88 23.31
N SER A 124 6.47 -21.74 24.35
CA SER A 124 7.16 -20.48 24.62
C SER A 124 8.12 -20.12 23.47
N PRO A 125 8.22 -18.83 23.10
CA PRO A 125 9.10 -18.39 22.01
C PRO A 125 10.58 -18.67 22.26
N GLY A 126 11.01 -18.80 23.53
CA GLY A 126 12.37 -19.18 23.89
C GLY A 126 12.84 -20.48 23.20
N PHE A 127 11.97 -21.48 23.10
CA PHE A 127 12.30 -22.75 22.44
C PHE A 127 12.52 -22.58 20.92
N THR A 128 11.75 -21.70 20.26
CA THR A 128 11.93 -21.43 18.81
C THR A 128 13.28 -20.81 18.51
N PHE A 129 13.74 -19.90 19.38
CA PHE A 129 15.06 -19.28 19.25
C PHE A 129 16.21 -20.26 19.54
N CYS A 130 16.06 -21.12 20.56
CA CYS A 130 17.03 -22.19 20.83
C CYS A 130 17.17 -23.14 19.64
N SER A 131 16.06 -23.53 19.02
CA SER A 131 16.06 -24.36 17.81
C SER A 131 16.74 -23.65 16.63
N ALA A 132 16.35 -22.40 16.35
CA ALA A 132 16.97 -21.61 15.28
C ALA A 132 18.48 -21.45 15.49
N GLY A 133 18.92 -21.14 16.71
CA GLY A 133 20.34 -21.04 17.07
C GLY A 133 21.09 -22.37 16.90
N PHE A 134 20.50 -23.48 17.32
CA PHE A 134 21.07 -24.82 17.15
C PHE A 134 21.31 -25.17 15.68
N TYR A 135 20.31 -24.98 14.82
CA TYR A 135 20.45 -25.29 13.39
C TYR A 135 21.36 -24.31 12.64
N LEU A 136 21.43 -23.03 13.04
CA LEU A 136 22.43 -22.09 12.54
C LEU A 136 23.85 -22.52 12.90
N TYR A 137 24.07 -23.03 14.11
CA TYR A 137 25.36 -23.59 14.53
C TYR A 137 25.74 -24.83 13.71
N LEU A 138 24.82 -25.78 13.52
CA LEU A 138 25.05 -26.96 12.70
C LEU A 138 25.40 -26.59 11.25
N SER A 139 24.69 -25.62 10.69
CA SER A 139 24.95 -25.11 9.35
C SER A 139 26.33 -24.46 9.23
N ARG A 140 26.73 -23.66 10.22
CA ARG A 140 28.08 -23.08 10.29
C ARG A 140 29.14 -24.19 10.36
N ARG A 141 28.92 -25.22 11.18
CA ARG A 141 29.83 -26.37 11.30
C ARG A 141 29.98 -27.12 9.96
N ALA A 142 28.88 -27.29 9.22
CA ALA A 142 28.91 -27.90 7.88
C ALA A 142 29.73 -27.07 6.88
N VAL A 143 29.56 -25.75 6.86
CA VAL A 143 30.35 -24.84 6.01
C VAL A 143 31.84 -24.87 6.40
N THR A 144 32.17 -24.86 7.69
CA THR A 144 33.57 -24.95 8.14
C THR A 144 34.21 -26.28 7.75
N ARG A 145 33.50 -27.40 7.92
CA ARG A 145 33.97 -28.72 7.47
C ARG A 145 34.20 -28.76 5.96
N PHE A 146 33.30 -28.18 5.17
CA PHE A 146 33.46 -28.08 3.72
C PHE A 146 34.77 -27.38 3.33
N TYR A 147 35.10 -26.25 3.97
CA TYR A 147 36.35 -25.55 3.69
C TYR A 147 37.58 -26.29 4.22
N ASN A 148 37.47 -27.02 5.33
CA ASN A 148 38.59 -27.78 5.89
C ASN A 148 38.95 -29.02 5.06
N VAL A 149 38.00 -29.58 4.31
CA VAL A 149 38.20 -30.78 3.47
C VAL A 149 38.79 -30.45 2.09
N GLN A 150 38.66 -29.21 1.61
CA GLN A 150 39.21 -28.82 0.31
C GLN A 150 40.72 -28.55 0.39
N GLN A 151 41.52 -29.38 -0.29
CA GLN A 151 42.96 -29.13 -0.48
C GLN A 151 43.21 -27.97 -1.46
N PHE A 152 44.30 -27.24 -1.22
CA PHE A 152 44.69 -26.06 -1.99
C PHE A 152 45.24 -26.45 -3.37
N GLN A 153 44.54 -26.06 -4.45
CA GLN A 153 45.07 -26.09 -5.82
C GLN A 153 44.68 -24.82 -6.60
N GLU A 154 45.69 -24.25 -7.28
CA GLU A 154 45.67 -23.17 -8.28
C GLU A 154 44.53 -22.13 -8.23
N GLY A 155 44.79 -20.93 -7.70
CA GLY A 155 44.10 -19.70 -8.13
C GLY A 155 42.61 -19.55 -7.76
N ASP A 156 42.26 -19.84 -6.51
CA ASP A 156 41.26 -19.14 -5.67
C ASP A 156 39.84 -18.81 -6.24
N ARG A 157 39.17 -19.76 -6.92
CA ARG A 157 37.69 -19.69 -7.09
C ARG A 157 36.90 -20.39 -5.98
N TYR A 158 37.45 -21.41 -5.34
CA TYR A 158 36.70 -22.24 -4.39
C TYR A 158 36.60 -21.65 -2.97
N ARG A 159 37.55 -20.81 -2.56
CA ARG A 159 37.63 -20.18 -1.23
C ARG A 159 36.47 -19.21 -0.92
N ASN A 160 35.79 -18.71 -1.94
CA ASN A 160 34.64 -17.81 -1.80
C ASN A 160 33.29 -18.45 -2.18
N ARG A 161 33.23 -19.76 -2.50
CA ARG A 161 32.02 -20.41 -3.04
C ARG A 161 30.79 -20.26 -2.13
N LEU A 162 30.98 -20.42 -0.82
CA LEU A 162 29.92 -20.29 0.19
C LEU A 162 30.01 -18.99 1.00
N LYS A 163 30.91 -18.04 0.66
CA LYS A 163 31.10 -16.80 1.43
C LYS A 163 29.81 -16.00 1.61
N SER A 164 29.01 -15.90 0.55
CA SER A 164 27.72 -15.19 0.60
C SER A 164 26.67 -15.89 1.48
N VAL A 165 26.67 -17.23 1.49
CA VAL A 165 25.78 -18.04 2.34
C VAL A 165 26.21 -17.86 3.80
N HIS A 166 27.52 -17.96 4.06
CA HIS A 166 28.11 -17.77 5.39
C HIS A 166 27.84 -16.39 5.98
N ILE A 167 27.97 -15.31 5.18
CA ILE A 167 27.63 -13.94 5.62
C ILE A 167 26.14 -13.84 5.96
N SER A 168 25.26 -14.41 5.12
CA SER A 168 23.81 -14.35 5.34
C SER A 168 23.41 -15.10 6.61
N MET A 169 24.03 -16.24 6.91
CA MET A 169 23.77 -16.98 8.15
C MET A 169 24.27 -16.25 9.39
N ARG A 170 25.42 -15.58 9.32
CA ARG A 170 25.90 -14.73 10.43
C ARG A 170 24.93 -13.59 10.71
N LEU A 171 24.45 -12.90 9.67
CA LEU A 171 23.46 -11.84 9.81
C LEU A 171 22.13 -12.38 10.36
N LEU A 172 21.71 -13.57 9.93
CA LEU A 172 20.50 -14.22 10.46
C LEU A 172 20.67 -14.55 11.95
N GLY A 173 21.84 -15.05 12.36
CA GLY A 173 22.16 -15.28 13.76
C GLY A 173 22.18 -14.01 14.61
N ILE A 174 22.70 -12.90 14.08
CA ILE A 174 22.65 -11.59 14.75
C ILE A 174 21.20 -11.11 14.88
N ALA A 175 20.39 -11.25 13.82
CA ALA A 175 18.97 -10.87 13.86
C ALA A 175 18.19 -11.69 14.90
N VAL A 176 18.46 -12.99 14.99
CA VAL A 176 17.89 -13.89 16.01
C VAL A 176 18.30 -13.47 17.43
N LEU A 177 19.57 -13.14 17.65
CA LEU A 177 20.06 -12.67 18.96
C LEU A 177 19.45 -11.31 19.36
N LEU A 178 19.32 -10.38 18.42
CA LEU A 178 18.65 -9.10 18.65
C LEU A 178 17.17 -9.30 19.00
N ALA A 179 16.48 -10.23 18.31
CA ALA A 179 15.09 -10.57 18.60
C ALA A 179 14.92 -11.20 20.00
N VAL A 180 15.87 -12.05 20.44
CA VAL A 180 15.88 -12.62 21.80
C VAL A 180 16.12 -11.54 22.86
N GLY A 181 17.13 -10.68 22.66
CA GLY A 181 17.43 -9.59 23.59
C GLY A 181 16.25 -8.64 23.75
N TYR A 182 15.60 -8.29 22.63
CA TYR A 182 14.38 -7.50 22.64
C TYR A 182 13.21 -8.21 23.34
N GLY A 183 13.02 -9.50 23.07
CA GLY A 183 12.02 -10.32 23.74
C GLY A 183 12.19 -10.35 25.25
N MET A 184 13.43 -10.47 25.74
CA MET A 184 13.74 -10.40 27.17
C MET A 184 13.46 -9.02 27.77
N VAL A 185 13.85 -7.93 27.10
CA VAL A 185 13.53 -6.56 27.56
C VAL A 185 12.02 -6.36 27.67
N ASN A 186 11.24 -6.83 26.69
CA ASN A 186 9.78 -6.71 26.75
C ASN A 186 9.17 -7.55 27.89
N LEU A 187 9.72 -8.73 28.16
CA LEU A 187 9.30 -9.63 29.25
C LEU A 187 9.65 -9.08 30.65
N PHE A 188 10.78 -8.41 30.81
CA PHE A 188 11.21 -7.85 32.10
C PHE A 188 10.57 -6.51 32.43
N PHE A 189 10.27 -5.66 31.43
CA PHE A 189 9.75 -4.31 31.67
C PHE A 189 8.22 -4.18 31.61
N TYR A 190 7.46 -5.25 31.29
CA TYR A 190 5.99 -5.46 31.37
C TYR A 190 4.99 -4.28 31.15
N ARG A 191 5.41 -3.15 30.59
CA ARG A 191 4.58 -1.93 30.45
C ARG A 191 4.82 -1.10 29.18
N LEU A 192 5.79 -1.44 28.33
CA LEU A 192 6.17 -0.53 27.25
C LEU A 192 5.40 -0.70 25.94
N ASN A 193 4.65 -1.80 25.73
CA ASN A 193 3.87 -2.03 24.50
C ASN A 193 4.66 -1.74 23.20
N LEU A 194 5.99 -1.89 23.25
CA LEU A 194 6.86 -1.62 22.11
C LEU A 194 6.68 -2.78 21.12
N THR A 195 6.37 -2.46 19.87
CA THR A 195 6.39 -3.40 18.74
C THR A 195 7.71 -3.22 18.01
N CYS A 196 8.67 -4.16 18.15
CA CYS A 196 9.89 -4.14 17.32
C CYS A 196 9.60 -4.72 15.95
N THR A 197 9.05 -3.89 15.06
CA THR A 197 8.87 -4.22 13.64
C THR A 197 10.16 -4.60 12.91
N PRO A 198 11.35 -4.03 13.21
CA PRO A 198 12.60 -4.46 12.59
C PRO A 198 12.99 -5.92 12.92
N CYS A 199 12.61 -6.42 14.10
CA CYS A 199 13.08 -7.71 14.62
C CYS A 199 12.59 -8.91 13.78
N TYR A 200 11.42 -8.80 13.13
CA TYR A 200 10.86 -9.85 12.28
C TYR A 200 10.99 -9.58 10.77
N LEU A 201 11.13 -8.32 10.35
CA LEU A 201 11.38 -7.97 8.94
C LEU A 201 12.79 -8.40 8.48
N LEU A 202 13.79 -8.32 9.38
CA LEU A 202 15.19 -8.65 9.08
C LEU A 202 15.41 -10.12 8.66
N PRO A 203 14.93 -11.14 9.40
CA PRO A 203 15.06 -12.54 9.00
C PRO A 203 14.43 -12.83 7.63
N ALA A 204 13.24 -12.27 7.35
CA ALA A 204 12.56 -12.43 6.07
C ALA A 204 13.34 -11.80 4.91
N ALA A 205 13.81 -10.55 5.09
CA ALA A 205 14.63 -9.86 4.10
C ALA A 205 15.96 -10.61 3.82
N LEU A 206 16.58 -11.20 4.84
CA LEU A 206 17.79 -12.00 4.70
C LEU A 206 17.56 -13.32 3.95
N LEU A 207 16.42 -13.99 4.17
CA LEU A 207 16.03 -15.17 3.40
C LEU A 207 15.75 -14.83 1.93
N ILE A 208 15.04 -13.73 1.66
CA ILE A 208 14.83 -13.23 0.30
C ILE A 208 16.17 -12.93 -0.36
N ARG A 209 17.10 -12.31 0.37
CA ARG A 209 18.48 -12.09 -0.12
C ARG A 209 19.20 -13.41 -0.41
N MET A 210 19.09 -14.42 0.44
CA MET A 210 19.68 -15.74 0.19
C MET A 210 19.09 -16.38 -1.07
N ALA A 211 17.77 -16.33 -1.24
CA ALA A 211 17.08 -16.84 -2.42
C ALA A 211 17.54 -16.12 -3.68
N ALA A 212 17.59 -14.79 -3.66
CA ALA A 212 18.10 -13.98 -4.76
C ALA A 212 19.54 -14.36 -5.13
N LEU A 213 20.41 -14.62 -4.16
CA LEU A 213 21.79 -15.00 -4.42
C LEU A 213 21.93 -16.44 -4.93
N ALA A 214 21.14 -17.38 -4.43
CA ALA A 214 21.08 -18.75 -4.94
C ALA A 214 20.64 -18.78 -6.42
N ILE A 215 19.68 -17.91 -6.74
CA ILE A 215 19.15 -17.67 -8.07
C ILE A 215 20.17 -17.06 -9.04
N ILE A 216 20.98 -16.09 -8.58
CA ILE A 216 21.89 -15.31 -9.45
C ILE A 216 23.20 -16.08 -9.76
N LYS A 217 23.59 -17.08 -8.96
CA LYS A 217 24.90 -17.74 -9.09
C LYS A 217 25.08 -18.52 -10.41
N PRO A 218 26.23 -18.36 -11.11
CA PRO A 218 26.55 -19.16 -12.29
C PRO A 218 26.96 -20.59 -11.92
N VAL A 219 26.43 -21.59 -12.63
CA VAL A 219 26.71 -23.02 -12.44
C VAL A 219 28.19 -23.34 -12.78
N THR A 220 28.97 -23.80 -11.81
CA THR A 220 30.35 -24.33 -12.05
C THR A 220 30.36 -25.86 -11.92
N ARG A 221 30.83 -26.56 -12.95
CA ARG A 221 31.01 -28.03 -12.94
C ARG A 221 32.27 -28.42 -12.11
N PRO A 222 32.29 -29.55 -11.39
CA PRO A 222 33.47 -30.03 -10.67
C PRO A 222 34.52 -30.65 -11.62
N VAL A 223 35.81 -30.54 -11.26
CA VAL A 223 36.98 -31.10 -11.97
C VAL A 223 37.38 -32.44 -11.31
N ALA A 224 37.76 -33.44 -12.10
CA ALA A 224 38.12 -34.80 -11.65
C ALA A 224 39.48 -34.85 -10.91
N THR A 225 39.61 -35.80 -9.97
CA THR A 225 40.79 -36.03 -9.10
C THR A 225 41.85 -36.96 -9.73
N VAL A 226 43.15 -36.67 -9.56
CA VAL A 226 44.31 -37.41 -10.12
C VAL A 226 45.05 -38.24 -9.04
N VAL A 227 45.61 -39.41 -9.42
CA VAL A 227 46.29 -40.46 -8.61
C VAL A 227 47.80 -40.14 -8.34
N PRO A 228 48.47 -40.63 -7.25
CA PRO A 228 49.85 -40.24 -6.90
C PRO A 228 50.97 -41.07 -7.58
N VAL A 229 52.16 -40.47 -7.70
CA VAL A 229 53.32 -40.91 -8.53
C VAL A 229 54.56 -41.18 -7.66
N THR A 230 55.16 -42.38 -7.73
CA THR A 230 56.48 -42.72 -7.12
C THR A 230 57.54 -43.27 -8.09
N GLN A 231 57.23 -43.52 -9.37
CA GLN A 231 58.24 -43.80 -10.41
C GLN A 231 58.42 -42.56 -11.29
N ARG A 232 59.46 -41.71 -11.14
CA ARG A 232 59.77 -40.66 -12.16
C ARG A 232 61.06 -39.82 -12.03
N ARG A 233 62.13 -40.25 -11.32
CA ARG A 233 63.35 -39.39 -11.18
C ARG A 233 64.32 -39.42 -12.38
N SER A 234 64.39 -40.51 -13.15
CA SER A 234 65.28 -40.65 -14.32
C SER A 234 64.70 -40.04 -15.61
N GLU A 235 63.37 -40.11 -15.80
CA GLU A 235 62.66 -39.49 -16.94
C GLU A 235 62.77 -37.96 -16.91
N LEU A 236 62.73 -37.36 -15.71
CA LEU A 236 62.68 -35.91 -15.50
C LEU A 236 63.91 -35.16 -16.03
N LYS A 237 65.11 -35.77 -16.02
CA LYS A 237 66.34 -35.16 -16.59
C LYS A 237 66.33 -35.19 -18.12
N ARG A 238 65.80 -36.26 -18.73
CA ARG A 238 65.73 -36.40 -20.19
C ARG A 238 64.72 -35.41 -20.77
N GLU A 239 63.55 -35.31 -20.14
CA GLU A 239 62.50 -34.35 -20.50
C GLU A 239 62.94 -32.89 -20.28
N ALA A 240 63.67 -32.59 -19.21
CA ALA A 240 64.25 -31.27 -18.97
C ALA A 240 65.26 -30.85 -20.06
N THR A 241 66.05 -31.80 -20.56
CA THR A 241 67.03 -31.55 -21.63
C THR A 241 66.34 -31.32 -22.98
N TRP A 242 65.28 -32.09 -23.28
CA TRP A 242 64.41 -31.86 -24.43
C TRP A 242 63.75 -30.47 -24.38
N LEU A 243 63.24 -30.07 -23.22
CA LEU A 243 62.62 -28.75 -23.04
C LEU A 243 63.60 -27.61 -23.34
N LYS A 244 64.86 -27.73 -22.88
CA LYS A 244 65.92 -26.74 -23.15
C LYS A 244 66.23 -26.61 -24.65
N LYS A 245 66.23 -27.71 -25.41
CA LYS A 245 66.44 -27.71 -26.88
C LYS A 245 65.21 -27.21 -27.65
N THR A 246 64.01 -27.55 -27.20
CA THR A 246 62.74 -27.16 -27.84
C THR A 246 62.49 -25.66 -27.72
N ILE A 247 62.80 -25.07 -26.55
CA ILE A 247 62.71 -23.62 -26.39
C ILE A 247 63.72 -22.87 -27.26
N GLN A 248 64.94 -23.43 -27.39
CA GLN A 248 65.99 -22.84 -28.20
C GLN A 248 65.65 -22.86 -29.70
N SER A 249 65.14 -23.99 -30.22
CA SER A 249 64.77 -24.12 -31.64
C SER A 249 63.49 -23.36 -32.02
N GLY A 250 62.54 -23.22 -31.10
CA GLY A 250 61.28 -22.53 -31.37
C GLY A 250 61.28 -21.02 -31.10
N HIS A 251 62.40 -20.43 -30.67
CA HIS A 251 62.55 -19.01 -30.29
C HIS A 251 61.45 -18.48 -29.35
N TYR A 252 60.84 -19.34 -28.52
CA TYR A 252 59.67 -18.99 -27.72
C TYR A 252 59.97 -17.88 -26.69
N HIS A 253 61.23 -17.77 -26.24
CA HIS A 253 61.67 -16.76 -25.28
C HIS A 253 61.58 -15.33 -25.82
N ARG A 254 61.54 -15.11 -27.14
CA ARG A 254 61.37 -13.78 -27.74
C ARG A 254 60.00 -13.14 -27.48
N ASN A 255 58.96 -13.93 -27.15
CA ASN A 255 57.65 -13.37 -26.84
C ASN A 255 57.66 -12.69 -25.45
N PRO A 256 57.46 -11.35 -25.36
CA PRO A 256 57.52 -10.63 -24.08
C PRO A 256 56.38 -10.99 -23.12
N GLU A 257 55.25 -11.46 -23.64
CA GLU A 257 54.09 -11.89 -22.84
C GLU A 257 54.10 -13.39 -22.51
N LEU A 258 55.21 -14.09 -22.77
CA LEU A 258 55.32 -15.52 -22.51
C LEU A 258 55.13 -15.81 -21.01
N THR A 259 54.03 -16.48 -20.69
CA THR A 259 53.74 -17.04 -19.37
C THR A 259 53.89 -18.56 -19.39
N LEU A 260 54.08 -19.16 -18.21
CA LEU A 260 54.13 -20.61 -18.04
C LEU A 260 52.92 -21.31 -18.68
N ASN A 261 51.71 -20.75 -18.54
CA ASN A 261 50.49 -21.28 -19.15
C ASN A 261 50.53 -21.22 -20.69
N SER A 262 50.93 -20.07 -21.25
CA SER A 262 51.01 -19.91 -22.71
C SER A 262 52.09 -20.80 -23.34
N LEU A 263 53.18 -21.07 -22.63
CA LEU A 263 54.21 -21.98 -23.10
C LEU A 263 53.76 -23.44 -22.98
N ALA A 264 53.05 -23.79 -21.91
CA ALA A 264 52.48 -25.12 -21.74
C ALA A 264 51.48 -25.45 -22.86
N GLU A 265 50.61 -24.50 -23.21
CA GLU A 265 49.67 -24.63 -24.32
C GLU A 265 50.38 -24.85 -25.67
N LYS A 266 51.43 -24.06 -25.97
CA LYS A 266 52.23 -24.21 -27.20
C LYS A 266 53.00 -25.52 -27.29
N LEU A 267 53.42 -26.07 -26.15
CA LEU A 267 54.15 -27.33 -26.07
C LEU A 267 53.22 -28.55 -25.92
N LEU A 268 51.89 -28.33 -25.91
CA LEU A 268 50.88 -29.36 -25.64
C LEU A 268 51.12 -30.11 -24.32
N LEU A 269 51.60 -29.39 -23.31
CA LEU A 269 51.85 -29.89 -21.94
C LEU A 269 50.87 -29.24 -20.96
N THR A 270 50.63 -29.89 -19.82
CA THR A 270 49.96 -29.21 -18.72
C THR A 270 50.90 -28.21 -18.03
N THR A 271 50.36 -27.11 -17.51
CA THR A 271 51.14 -26.12 -16.75
C THR A 271 51.90 -26.78 -15.59
N HIS A 272 51.26 -27.74 -14.92
CA HIS A 272 51.86 -28.48 -13.82
C HIS A 272 53.06 -29.34 -14.29
N GLU A 273 52.94 -30.05 -15.40
CA GLU A 273 54.05 -30.82 -15.97
C GLU A 273 55.21 -29.92 -16.38
N LEU A 274 54.93 -28.82 -17.08
CA LEU A 274 55.95 -27.86 -17.49
C LEU A 274 56.64 -27.21 -16.27
N SER A 275 55.86 -26.83 -15.25
CA SER A 275 56.41 -26.31 -14.00
C SER A 275 57.29 -27.34 -13.30
N ARG A 276 56.89 -28.61 -13.31
CA ARG A 276 57.65 -29.70 -12.70
C ARG A 276 58.96 -29.92 -13.43
N LEU A 277 58.95 -29.92 -14.76
CA LEU A 277 60.16 -30.04 -15.58
C LEU A 277 61.17 -28.91 -15.32
N ILE A 278 60.69 -27.68 -15.20
CA ILE A 278 61.55 -26.51 -14.95
C ILE A 278 62.07 -26.51 -13.51
N ASN A 279 61.19 -26.65 -12.53
CA ASN A 279 61.56 -26.51 -11.11
C ASN A 279 62.33 -27.73 -10.58
N GLN A 280 61.91 -28.95 -10.95
CA GLN A 280 62.53 -30.18 -10.44
C GLN A 280 63.61 -30.73 -11.39
N GLY A 281 63.40 -30.60 -12.70
CA GLY A 281 64.33 -31.11 -13.72
C GLY A 281 65.50 -30.17 -13.98
N LEU A 282 65.25 -28.87 -14.12
CA LEU A 282 66.29 -27.85 -14.39
C LEU A 282 66.75 -27.10 -13.13
N LYS A 283 66.06 -27.25 -11.99
CA LYS A 283 66.31 -26.51 -10.74
C LYS A 283 66.30 -24.98 -10.92
N LYS A 284 65.43 -24.46 -11.79
CA LYS A 284 65.27 -23.00 -12.05
C LYS A 284 63.82 -22.59 -11.88
N SER A 285 63.57 -21.30 -11.68
CA SER A 285 62.21 -20.75 -11.87
C SER A 285 61.91 -20.55 -13.35
N PHE A 286 60.64 -20.49 -13.74
CA PHE A 286 60.25 -20.20 -15.13
C PHE A 286 60.87 -18.90 -15.65
N ASN A 287 60.84 -17.84 -14.83
CA ASN A 287 61.38 -16.54 -15.21
C ASN A 287 62.91 -16.60 -15.39
N ASP A 288 63.63 -17.27 -14.49
CA ASP A 288 65.09 -17.39 -14.62
C ASP A 288 65.48 -18.21 -15.85
N PHE A 289 64.76 -19.31 -16.10
CA PHE A 289 64.98 -20.18 -17.25
C PHE A 289 64.79 -19.47 -18.59
N ILE A 290 63.73 -18.64 -18.72
CA ILE A 290 63.48 -17.86 -19.93
C ILE A 290 64.45 -16.68 -20.03
N ASN A 291 64.67 -15.94 -18.94
CA ASN A 291 65.52 -14.75 -18.95
C ASN A 291 66.98 -15.06 -19.26
N GLU A 292 67.52 -16.20 -18.81
CA GLU A 292 68.86 -16.64 -19.20
C GLU A 292 69.03 -16.75 -20.72
N ARG A 293 68.00 -17.23 -21.43
CA ARG A 293 68.04 -17.32 -22.89
C ARG A 293 67.92 -15.97 -23.56
N ARG A 294 67.03 -15.11 -23.05
CA ARG A 294 66.93 -13.72 -23.53
C ARG A 294 68.26 -12.98 -23.36
N ILE A 295 68.96 -13.18 -22.24
CA ILE A 295 70.27 -12.56 -22.00
C ILE A 295 71.35 -13.12 -22.91
N ALA A 296 71.40 -14.44 -23.13
CA ALA A 296 72.34 -15.04 -24.06
C ALA A 296 72.18 -14.44 -25.46
N GLU A 297 70.94 -14.26 -25.92
CA GLU A 297 70.65 -13.62 -27.21
C GLU A 297 70.97 -12.12 -27.21
N VAL A 298 70.76 -11.40 -26.10
CA VAL A 298 71.20 -10.00 -25.99
C VAL A 298 72.73 -9.90 -26.10
N ILE A 299 73.48 -10.81 -25.46
CA ILE A 299 74.95 -10.82 -25.52
C ILE A 299 75.43 -11.10 -26.94
N GLU A 300 74.81 -12.06 -27.62
CA GLU A 300 75.10 -12.39 -29.02
C GLU A 300 74.86 -11.17 -29.93
N LYS A 301 73.72 -10.50 -29.78
CA LYS A 301 73.40 -9.27 -30.53
C LYS A 301 74.30 -8.09 -30.15
N MET A 302 74.78 -8.01 -28.91
CA MET A 302 75.74 -6.97 -28.53
C MET A 302 77.11 -7.13 -29.20
N GLN A 303 77.45 -8.34 -29.67
CA GLN A 303 78.71 -8.66 -30.35
C GLN A 303 78.60 -8.63 -31.88
N ASP A 304 77.37 -8.54 -32.40
CA ASP A 304 77.09 -8.52 -33.83
C ASP A 304 77.12 -7.08 -34.38
N PRO A 305 78.00 -6.77 -35.36
CA PRO A 305 78.09 -5.45 -35.98
C PRO A 305 76.77 -4.92 -36.54
N ALA A 306 75.83 -5.80 -36.91
CA ALA A 306 74.51 -5.40 -37.41
C ALA A 306 73.66 -4.64 -36.38
N PHE A 307 73.97 -4.78 -35.08
CA PHE A 307 73.22 -4.18 -33.98
C PHE A 307 73.94 -2.98 -33.33
N ASP A 308 75.07 -2.54 -33.88
CA ASP A 308 75.82 -1.39 -33.34
C ASP A 308 74.90 -0.16 -33.22
N GLY A 309 74.03 0.12 -34.19
CA GLY A 309 73.11 1.27 -34.16
C GLY A 309 71.91 1.19 -33.18
N PHE A 310 71.73 0.09 -32.45
CA PHE A 310 70.59 -0.09 -31.53
C PHE A 310 70.93 0.29 -30.08
N THR A 311 69.95 0.89 -29.39
CA THR A 311 70.04 1.12 -27.94
C THR A 311 70.04 -0.21 -27.18
N LEU A 312 70.68 -0.24 -26.01
CA LEU A 312 70.68 -1.42 -25.12
C LEU A 312 69.26 -1.90 -24.79
N GLU A 313 68.34 -0.97 -24.61
CA GLU A 313 66.93 -1.27 -24.35
C GLU A 313 66.22 -1.80 -25.60
N GLY A 314 66.59 -1.31 -26.80
CA GLY A 314 66.10 -1.85 -28.07
C GLY A 314 66.52 -3.30 -28.31
N ILE A 315 67.79 -3.63 -28.07
CA ILE A 315 68.31 -5.02 -28.15
C ILE A 315 67.63 -5.91 -27.10
N ALA A 316 67.41 -5.39 -25.89
CA ALA A 316 66.69 -6.12 -24.85
C ALA A 316 65.23 -6.39 -25.22
N TYR A 317 64.55 -5.40 -25.80
CA TYR A 317 63.17 -5.52 -26.25
C TYR A 317 63.02 -6.56 -27.37
N ASP A 318 63.89 -6.50 -28.38
CA ASP A 318 63.90 -7.46 -29.49
C ASP A 318 64.21 -8.90 -29.03
N SER A 319 64.98 -9.04 -27.95
CA SER A 319 65.23 -10.33 -27.28
C SER A 319 64.14 -10.74 -26.28
N GLY A 320 63.02 -10.01 -26.20
CA GLY A 320 61.82 -10.39 -25.45
C GLY A 320 61.68 -9.78 -24.04
N PHE A 321 62.47 -8.78 -23.66
CA PHE A 321 62.27 -8.04 -22.41
C PHE A 321 61.25 -6.90 -22.58
N ASN A 322 60.26 -6.81 -21.70
CA ASN A 322 59.26 -5.74 -21.69
C ASN A 322 59.48 -4.68 -20.60
N SER A 323 60.55 -4.82 -19.80
CA SER A 323 60.86 -3.96 -18.66
C SER A 323 62.38 -3.78 -18.54
N PRO A 324 62.89 -2.52 -18.58
CA PRO A 324 64.30 -2.22 -18.36
C PRO A 324 64.80 -2.73 -17.01
N SER A 325 64.01 -2.58 -15.95
CA SER A 325 64.39 -3.04 -14.60
C SER A 325 64.59 -4.55 -14.52
N THR A 326 63.75 -5.33 -15.21
CA THR A 326 63.85 -6.79 -15.28
C THR A 326 65.06 -7.22 -16.11
N PHE A 327 65.29 -6.54 -17.24
CA PHE A 327 66.47 -6.75 -18.07
C PHE A 327 67.77 -6.49 -17.28
N HIS A 328 67.91 -5.32 -16.66
CA HIS A 328 69.11 -4.96 -15.89
C HIS A 328 69.37 -5.93 -14.74
N ARG A 329 68.32 -6.32 -13.99
CA ARG A 329 68.43 -7.29 -12.89
C ARG A 329 68.86 -8.66 -13.40
N ALA A 330 68.18 -9.18 -14.42
CA ALA A 330 68.45 -10.50 -14.93
C ALA A 330 69.85 -10.56 -15.59
N PHE A 331 70.22 -9.54 -16.37
CA PHE A 331 71.53 -9.43 -17.01
C PHE A 331 72.65 -9.44 -15.97
N LYS A 332 72.51 -8.66 -14.88
CA LYS A 332 73.47 -8.66 -13.77
C LYS A 332 73.53 -10.00 -13.03
N LEU A 333 72.40 -10.69 -12.88
CA LEU A 333 72.34 -12.00 -12.23
C LEU A 333 73.07 -13.07 -13.05
N VAL A 334 72.98 -13.02 -14.38
CA VAL A 334 73.59 -13.99 -15.29
C VAL A 334 75.06 -13.68 -15.59
N THR A 335 75.42 -12.40 -15.78
CA THR A 335 76.77 -11.99 -16.22
C THR A 335 77.66 -11.44 -15.10
N GLY A 336 77.10 -11.18 -13.92
CA GLY A 336 77.80 -10.52 -12.80
C GLY A 336 78.00 -9.01 -12.98
N LYS A 337 77.71 -8.44 -14.15
CA LYS A 337 77.95 -7.02 -14.50
C LYS A 337 76.67 -6.34 -14.99
N THR A 338 76.62 -5.01 -14.95
CA THR A 338 75.50 -4.28 -15.57
C THR A 338 75.63 -4.31 -17.10
N PRO A 339 74.52 -4.25 -17.87
CA PRO A 339 74.57 -4.24 -19.34
C PRO A 339 75.51 -3.17 -19.91
N ALA A 340 75.52 -1.98 -19.32
CA ALA A 340 76.40 -0.89 -19.73
C ALA A 340 77.89 -1.18 -19.42
N ALA A 341 78.19 -1.81 -18.28
CA ALA A 341 79.56 -2.19 -17.93
C ALA A 341 80.07 -3.35 -18.79
N TYR A 342 79.18 -4.29 -19.15
CA TYR A 342 79.49 -5.38 -20.09
C TYR A 342 79.71 -4.86 -21.51
N LYS A 343 78.86 -3.94 -21.98
CA LYS A 343 78.98 -3.31 -23.31
C LYS A 343 80.23 -2.44 -23.46
N LYS A 344 80.71 -1.79 -22.40
CA LYS A 344 81.99 -1.04 -22.41
C LYS A 344 83.24 -1.90 -22.61
N GLN A 345 83.14 -3.22 -22.43
CA GLN A 345 84.25 -4.14 -22.70
C GLN A 345 84.27 -4.62 -24.16
N LEU A 346 83.26 -4.27 -24.97
CA LEU A 346 83.19 -4.58 -26.40
C LEU A 346 83.79 -3.42 -27.20
N SER A 347 84.59 -3.73 -28.22
CA SER A 347 85.47 -2.77 -28.92
C SER A 347 84.76 -1.79 -29.85
N SER A 348 83.43 -1.78 -29.94
CA SER A 348 82.66 -0.93 -30.86
C SER A 348 81.48 -0.25 -30.14
N TYR A 349 81.64 1.00 -29.68
CA TYR A 349 80.48 1.93 -29.66
C TYR A 349 80.84 3.40 -29.42
N ASN A 350 80.39 4.28 -30.32
CA ASN A 350 80.31 5.73 -30.18
C ASN A 350 78.92 6.16 -30.70
N LEU A 351 78.04 6.71 -29.86
CA LEU A 351 76.87 7.48 -30.33
C LEU A 351 76.24 8.33 -29.21
N THR A 352 75.98 9.59 -29.58
CA THR A 352 75.50 10.76 -28.84
C THR A 352 73.97 10.74 -28.61
N TYR A 353 73.51 11.35 -27.50
CA TYR A 353 72.11 11.31 -27.02
C TYR A 353 71.30 12.54 -27.46
N GLY A 354 70.06 12.35 -27.93
CA GLY A 354 69.11 13.43 -28.26
C GLY A 354 67.68 13.16 -27.74
N SER A 355 67.28 13.98 -26.76
CA SER A 355 65.92 14.37 -26.30
C SER A 355 64.94 13.35 -25.66
N PRO A 356 64.33 13.67 -24.48
CA PRO A 356 63.28 12.85 -23.84
C PRO A 356 61.85 13.19 -24.35
N PRO A 357 60.87 12.27 -24.24
CA PRO A 357 59.49 12.52 -24.65
C PRO A 357 58.70 13.31 -23.60
N ALA A 358 57.87 14.25 -24.08
CA ALA A 358 56.98 15.07 -23.27
C ALA A 358 55.86 14.25 -22.59
N ALA A 359 55.56 14.57 -21.33
CA ALA A 359 54.44 14.01 -20.58
C ALA A 359 53.09 14.55 -21.09
N VAL A 360 52.13 13.66 -21.34
CA VAL A 360 50.75 14.01 -21.71
C VAL A 360 49.82 13.70 -20.54
N ILE A 361 48.93 14.67 -20.29
CA ILE A 361 47.71 14.69 -19.43
C ILE A 361 47.91 15.14 -17.97
N SER A 362 47.83 16.46 -17.76
CA SER A 362 47.07 17.03 -16.65
C SER A 362 45.65 17.36 -17.13
N ASP A 363 44.62 17.11 -16.31
CA ASP A 363 43.73 18.17 -15.79
C ASP A 363 42.41 17.65 -15.20
N GLN A 364 41.98 18.38 -14.16
CA GLN A 364 40.75 18.24 -13.42
C GLN A 364 39.52 18.24 -14.34
N VAL A 365 38.75 17.14 -14.33
CA VAL A 365 37.49 17.06 -15.07
C VAL A 365 36.44 17.97 -14.40
N ASN A 366 36.06 19.03 -15.10
CA ASN A 366 35.05 20.00 -14.68
C ASN A 366 33.66 19.32 -14.52
N ARG A 367 33.11 19.24 -13.29
CA ARG A 367 31.85 18.51 -12.97
C ARG A 367 30.65 18.98 -13.81
N ASN A 368 30.59 20.26 -14.17
CA ASN A 368 29.50 20.84 -14.97
C ASN A 368 29.47 20.29 -16.42
N HIS A 369 30.63 20.03 -17.02
CA HIS A 369 30.72 19.43 -18.35
C HIS A 369 30.23 17.97 -18.37
N MET A 370 30.45 17.23 -17.28
CA MET A 370 29.96 15.84 -17.16
C MET A 370 28.44 15.77 -17.07
N PHE A 371 27.80 16.64 -16.28
CA PHE A 371 26.33 16.63 -16.12
C PHE A 371 25.60 16.96 -17.44
N LYS A 372 26.05 18.01 -18.15
CA LYS A 372 25.52 18.38 -19.46
C LYS A 372 25.65 17.25 -20.48
N ASN A 373 26.77 16.52 -20.43
CA ASN A 373 26.99 15.37 -21.31
C ASN A 373 26.05 14.21 -20.97
N TYR A 374 25.88 13.86 -19.69
CA TYR A 374 24.95 12.82 -19.28
C TYR A 374 23.51 13.11 -19.72
N LEU A 375 23.05 14.36 -19.57
CA LEU A 375 21.72 14.77 -20.00
C LEU A 375 21.56 14.71 -21.53
N LYS A 376 22.58 15.15 -22.28
CA LYS A 376 22.60 15.07 -23.76
C LYS A 376 22.56 13.62 -24.25
N ILE A 377 23.30 12.72 -23.58
CA ILE A 377 23.31 11.28 -23.89
C ILE A 377 21.94 10.67 -23.59
N ALA A 378 21.36 10.98 -22.42
CA ALA A 378 20.03 10.52 -22.02
C ALA A 378 18.94 10.90 -23.04
N TRP A 379 18.95 12.16 -23.49
CA TRP A 379 18.01 12.66 -24.50
C TRP A 379 18.16 11.93 -25.85
N ARG A 380 19.38 11.83 -26.40
CA ARG A 380 19.64 11.11 -27.66
C ARG A 380 19.20 9.64 -27.58
N ASN A 381 19.45 8.99 -26.45
CA ASN A 381 19.12 7.59 -26.24
C ASN A 381 17.60 7.35 -26.18
N THR A 382 16.85 8.31 -25.62
CA THR A 382 15.39 8.30 -25.56
C THR A 382 14.80 8.41 -26.97
N ILE A 383 15.27 9.36 -27.79
CA ILE A 383 14.80 9.53 -29.16
C ILE A 383 15.15 8.32 -30.04
N ARG A 384 16.32 7.71 -29.84
CA ARG A 384 16.74 6.51 -30.59
C ARG A 384 15.85 5.29 -30.32
N ASN A 385 15.21 5.21 -29.15
CA ASN A 385 14.44 4.04 -28.71
C ASN A 385 12.93 4.33 -28.56
N LYS A 386 12.32 4.97 -29.56
CA LYS A 386 10.95 5.52 -29.53
C LYS A 386 9.89 4.62 -28.87
N VAL A 387 9.76 3.36 -29.29
CA VAL A 387 8.75 2.43 -28.73
C VAL A 387 8.98 2.15 -27.25
N SER A 388 10.23 1.96 -26.83
CA SER A 388 10.54 1.71 -25.40
C SER A 388 10.30 2.93 -24.56
N SER A 389 10.76 4.08 -25.06
CA SER A 389 10.65 5.34 -24.37
C SER A 389 9.18 5.68 -24.22
N PHE A 390 8.36 5.47 -25.25
CA PHE A 390 6.90 5.61 -25.17
C PHE A 390 6.32 4.70 -24.08
N ILE A 391 6.56 3.38 -24.10
CA ILE A 391 6.00 2.47 -23.09
C ILE A 391 6.44 2.83 -21.67
N ASN A 392 7.72 3.16 -21.48
CA ASN A 392 8.27 3.56 -20.18
C ASN A 392 7.69 4.89 -19.70
N ILE A 393 7.62 5.89 -20.57
CA ILE A 393 7.09 7.23 -20.25
C ILE A 393 5.60 7.14 -19.95
N SER A 394 4.80 6.48 -20.80
CA SER A 394 3.37 6.33 -20.58
C SER A 394 3.05 5.51 -19.33
N GLY A 395 3.78 4.41 -19.08
CA GLY A 395 3.58 3.59 -17.89
C GLY A 395 3.91 4.34 -16.59
N LEU A 396 5.04 5.06 -16.56
CA LEU A 396 5.41 5.92 -15.43
C LEU A 396 4.43 7.10 -15.29
N ALA A 397 4.03 7.76 -16.38
CA ALA A 397 3.13 8.89 -16.34
C ALA A 397 1.77 8.51 -15.74
N VAL A 398 1.18 7.39 -16.17
CA VAL A 398 -0.08 6.88 -15.62
C VAL A 398 0.07 6.51 -14.14
N GLY A 399 1.12 5.76 -13.78
CA GLY A 399 1.35 5.38 -12.38
C GLY A 399 1.58 6.58 -11.45
N MET A 400 2.33 7.58 -11.92
CA MET A 400 2.58 8.83 -11.19
C MET A 400 1.32 9.69 -11.09
N ALA A 401 0.50 9.77 -12.14
CA ALA A 401 -0.76 10.52 -12.12
C ALA A 401 -1.74 9.94 -11.08
N VAL A 402 -1.88 8.61 -11.04
CA VAL A 402 -2.70 7.91 -10.04
C VAL A 402 -2.21 8.18 -8.63
N ALA A 403 -0.90 8.01 -8.39
CA ALA A 403 -0.31 8.26 -7.07
C ALA A 403 -0.50 9.72 -6.63
N MET A 404 -0.42 10.68 -7.56
CA MET A 404 -0.65 12.09 -7.29
C MET A 404 -2.12 12.39 -6.96
N MET A 405 -3.09 11.85 -7.71
CA MET A 405 -4.51 12.01 -7.41
C MET A 405 -4.89 11.42 -6.04
N ILE A 406 -4.40 10.21 -5.74
CA ILE A 406 -4.58 9.58 -4.42
C ILE A 406 -3.92 10.44 -3.34
N GLY A 407 -2.71 10.98 -3.60
CA GLY A 407 -2.03 11.88 -2.68
C GLY A 407 -2.83 13.15 -2.38
N LEU A 408 -3.45 13.76 -3.39
CA LEU A 408 -4.34 14.92 -3.21
C LEU A 408 -5.57 14.57 -2.37
N TRP A 409 -6.18 13.41 -2.63
CA TRP A 409 -7.33 12.94 -1.85
C TRP A 409 -6.96 12.61 -0.39
N ILE A 410 -5.83 11.93 -0.15
CA ILE A 410 -5.33 11.67 1.20
C ILE A 410 -5.01 12.99 1.92
N TRP A 411 -4.42 13.94 1.21
CA TRP A 411 -4.15 15.26 1.75
C TRP A 411 -5.45 15.93 2.20
N ASP A 412 -6.51 15.90 1.39
CA ASP A 412 -7.83 16.40 1.76
C ASP A 412 -8.35 15.70 3.04
N GLU A 413 -8.38 14.38 3.07
CA GLU A 413 -8.86 13.61 4.23
C GLU A 413 -8.08 13.87 5.53
N VAL A 414 -6.76 14.03 5.45
CA VAL A 414 -5.88 14.26 6.63
C VAL A 414 -5.78 15.75 6.99
N SER A 415 -6.17 16.65 6.09
CA SER A 415 -6.24 18.09 6.37
C SER A 415 -7.63 18.57 6.80
N PHE A 416 -8.59 17.65 6.94
CA PHE A 416 -9.94 17.93 7.40
C PHE A 416 -9.95 18.73 8.72
N ASN A 417 -10.74 19.80 8.77
CA ASN A 417 -10.84 20.78 9.87
C ASN A 417 -9.59 21.64 10.17
N LYS A 418 -8.44 21.43 9.49
CA LYS A 418 -7.19 22.21 9.75
C LYS A 418 -7.26 23.68 9.35
N TYR A 419 -8.35 24.10 8.72
CA TYR A 419 -8.67 25.51 8.53
C TYR A 419 -8.78 26.27 9.88
N ASN A 420 -9.19 25.58 10.95
CA ASN A 420 -9.30 26.19 12.27
C ASN A 420 -7.92 26.42 12.91
N ARG A 421 -7.64 27.65 13.34
CA ARG A 421 -6.36 28.01 13.98
C ARG A 421 -6.10 27.21 15.26
N SER A 422 -7.15 26.92 16.02
CA SER A 422 -7.09 26.19 17.29
C SER A 422 -7.39 24.69 17.16
N TYR A 423 -7.18 24.11 15.98
CA TYR A 423 -7.52 22.71 15.64
C TYR A 423 -7.16 21.66 16.71
N ASP A 424 -5.99 21.76 17.34
CA ASP A 424 -5.54 20.79 18.35
C ASP A 424 -6.22 20.93 19.73
N ARG A 425 -6.83 22.10 20.01
CA ARG A 425 -7.45 22.44 21.30
C ARG A 425 -8.98 22.38 21.28
N ILE A 426 -9.59 22.38 20.10
CA ILE A 426 -11.04 22.30 19.97
C ILE A 426 -11.49 20.85 20.26
N VAL A 427 -12.47 20.70 21.13
CA VAL A 427 -13.05 19.43 21.53
C VAL A 427 -14.57 19.47 21.46
N GLN A 428 -15.17 18.32 21.14
CA GLN A 428 -16.59 18.08 21.31
C GLN A 428 -16.78 17.30 22.60
N VAL A 429 -17.79 17.69 23.37
CA VAL A 429 -18.14 17.03 24.62
C VAL A 429 -19.17 15.93 24.31
N VAL A 430 -18.79 14.67 24.52
CA VAL A 430 -19.63 13.49 24.25
C VAL A 430 -19.84 12.68 25.54
N ALA A 431 -20.87 11.83 25.57
CA ALA A 431 -21.20 11.02 26.75
C ALA A 431 -21.18 9.52 26.42
N ASN A 432 -20.44 8.74 27.19
CA ASN A 432 -20.45 7.28 27.13
C ASN A 432 -21.49 6.74 28.12
N LYS A 433 -22.48 6.02 27.62
CA LYS A 433 -23.57 5.41 28.39
C LYS A 433 -23.47 3.90 28.38
N HIS A 434 -23.72 3.26 29.53
CA HIS A 434 -23.85 1.81 29.61
C HIS A 434 -25.22 1.37 29.12
N VAL A 435 -25.28 0.69 27.98
CA VAL A 435 -26.52 0.28 27.30
C VAL A 435 -26.36 -1.13 26.74
N GLY A 436 -27.35 -2.00 26.91
CA GLY A 436 -27.45 -3.29 26.22
C GLY A 436 -26.29 -4.27 26.46
N GLY A 437 -25.56 -4.11 27.57
CA GLY A 437 -24.34 -4.90 27.87
C GLY A 437 -23.04 -4.36 27.25
N GLY A 438 -23.09 -3.21 26.57
CA GLY A 438 -21.95 -2.48 25.98
C GLY A 438 -21.93 -0.98 26.36
N ILE A 439 -21.14 -0.18 25.64
CA ILE A 439 -21.06 1.27 25.84
C ILE A 439 -21.44 2.00 24.55
N ALA A 440 -22.49 2.81 24.60
CA ALA A 440 -22.90 3.68 23.49
C ALA A 440 -22.35 5.10 23.73
N THR A 441 -21.78 5.72 22.69
CA THR A 441 -21.35 7.12 22.75
C THR A 441 -22.39 8.03 22.13
N GLN A 442 -22.89 9.00 22.89
CA GLN A 442 -23.85 10.00 22.45
C GLN A 442 -23.16 11.35 22.26
N ALA A 443 -23.25 11.92 21.05
CA ALA A 443 -22.72 13.25 20.76
C ALA A 443 -23.67 14.37 21.21
N SER A 444 -24.98 14.13 21.19
CA SER A 444 -25.99 15.08 21.64
C SER A 444 -26.09 15.13 23.17
N GLN A 445 -26.08 16.34 23.69
CA GLN A 445 -26.00 16.70 25.10
C GLN A 445 -27.13 17.66 25.47
N PRO A 446 -27.42 17.80 26.78
CA PRO A 446 -28.35 18.82 27.26
C PRO A 446 -27.83 20.23 27.05
N PHE A 447 -28.71 21.16 26.68
CA PHE A 447 -28.39 22.58 26.56
C PHE A 447 -27.67 23.18 27.79
N PRO A 448 -28.13 22.96 29.05
CA PRO A 448 -27.50 23.58 30.22
C PRO A 448 -26.08 23.07 30.52
N LEU A 449 -25.61 22.01 29.84
CA LEU A 449 -24.27 21.48 30.01
C LEU A 449 -23.19 22.52 29.68
N ALA A 450 -23.36 23.27 28.59
CA ALA A 450 -22.38 24.29 28.19
C ALA A 450 -22.19 25.36 29.27
N ALA A 451 -23.30 25.84 29.86
CA ALA A 451 -23.26 26.80 30.96
C ALA A 451 -22.60 26.22 32.23
N ALA A 452 -22.89 24.96 32.57
CA ALA A 452 -22.28 24.29 33.72
C ALA A 452 -20.76 24.13 33.55
N LEU A 453 -20.29 23.79 32.35
CA LEU A 453 -18.86 23.71 32.04
C LEU A 453 -18.16 25.07 32.18
N ARG A 454 -18.78 26.15 31.69
CA ARG A 454 -18.25 27.52 31.86
C ARG A 454 -18.18 27.93 33.33
N GLY A 455 -19.22 27.63 34.12
CA GLY A 455 -19.31 28.06 35.51
C GLY A 455 -18.40 27.28 36.46
N GLN A 456 -18.39 25.94 36.38
CA GLN A 456 -17.69 25.08 37.34
C GLN A 456 -16.26 24.73 36.92
N TYR A 457 -15.97 24.74 35.61
CA TYR A 457 -14.69 24.29 35.04
C TYR A 457 -14.04 25.34 34.15
N GLY A 458 -14.41 26.63 34.30
CA GLY A 458 -13.92 27.73 33.45
C GLY A 458 -12.39 27.92 33.45
N SER A 459 -11.66 27.39 34.43
CA SER A 459 -10.19 27.40 34.42
C SER A 459 -9.56 26.45 33.40
N ASP A 460 -10.32 25.48 32.87
CA ASP A 460 -9.84 24.50 31.89
C ASP A 460 -10.28 24.85 30.44
N PHE A 461 -11.23 25.77 30.27
CA PHE A 461 -11.83 26.13 28.97
C PHE A 461 -11.68 27.62 28.66
N GLU A 462 -11.20 27.95 27.46
CA GLU A 462 -11.15 29.32 26.93
C GLU A 462 -12.54 29.77 26.45
N ALA A 463 -13.29 28.85 25.81
CA ALA A 463 -14.64 29.08 25.32
C ALA A 463 -15.44 27.76 25.32
N VAL A 464 -16.75 27.82 25.58
CA VAL A 464 -17.67 26.68 25.47
C VAL A 464 -18.99 27.17 24.86
N SER A 465 -19.51 26.42 23.90
CA SER A 465 -20.77 26.74 23.21
C SER A 465 -21.61 25.50 22.99
N ALA A 466 -22.90 25.57 23.35
CA ALA A 466 -23.91 24.71 22.77
C ALA A 466 -24.23 25.14 21.33
N ALA A 467 -24.49 24.18 20.45
CA ALA A 467 -24.89 24.43 19.07
C ALA A 467 -25.77 23.28 18.53
N VAL A 468 -26.59 23.60 17.55
CA VAL A 468 -27.31 22.61 16.73
C VAL A 468 -27.25 23.04 15.27
N ILE A 469 -27.01 22.09 14.37
CA ILE A 469 -26.85 22.35 12.94
C ILE A 469 -27.92 21.58 12.19
N TYR A 470 -28.74 22.30 11.42
CA TYR A 470 -29.81 21.71 10.64
C TYR A 470 -30.31 22.69 9.56
N GLU A 471 -31.05 22.16 8.59
CA GLU A 471 -31.66 22.95 7.51
C GLU A 471 -32.82 23.80 8.05
N GLN A 472 -32.88 25.06 7.60
CA GLN A 472 -33.92 26.00 7.95
C GLN A 472 -34.34 26.85 6.76
N ASN A 473 -35.60 27.27 6.80
CA ASN A 473 -36.17 28.17 5.79
C ASN A 473 -35.82 29.62 6.13
N ILE A 474 -35.28 30.34 5.14
CA ILE A 474 -34.93 31.74 5.20
C ILE A 474 -35.73 32.48 4.15
N ASN A 475 -36.52 33.47 4.59
CA ASN A 475 -37.38 34.28 3.75
C ASN A 475 -36.85 35.71 3.66
N TYR A 476 -36.73 36.20 2.42
CA TYR A 476 -36.36 37.57 2.11
C TYR A 476 -37.13 38.05 0.86
N ASN A 477 -37.84 39.18 0.95
CA ASN A 477 -38.65 39.74 -0.14
C ASN A 477 -39.55 38.72 -0.87
N ASN A 478 -40.30 37.90 -0.11
CA ASN A 478 -41.15 36.81 -0.63
C ASN A 478 -40.42 35.69 -1.40
N HIS A 479 -39.08 35.61 -1.30
CA HIS A 479 -38.30 34.47 -1.78
C HIS A 479 -37.86 33.61 -0.60
N ALA A 480 -38.19 32.31 -0.67
CA ALA A 480 -37.86 31.32 0.34
C ALA A 480 -36.65 30.48 -0.08
N PHE A 481 -35.68 30.36 0.82
CA PHE A 481 -34.47 29.56 0.65
C PHE A 481 -34.36 28.54 1.77
N SER A 482 -34.15 27.26 1.43
CA SER A 482 -33.74 26.26 2.42
C SER A 482 -32.21 26.22 2.49
N ARG A 483 -31.64 26.47 3.67
CA ARG A 483 -30.20 26.58 3.90
C ARG A 483 -29.81 25.97 5.25
N THR A 484 -28.59 25.45 5.34
CA THR A 484 -28.11 24.82 6.59
C THR A 484 -27.57 25.89 7.53
N GLY A 485 -28.17 25.98 8.73
CA GLY A 485 -27.82 26.94 9.75
C GLY A 485 -27.16 26.30 10.97
N CYS A 486 -26.22 27.01 11.58
CA CYS A 486 -25.68 26.68 12.90
C CYS A 486 -26.30 27.61 13.95
N PHE A 487 -27.22 27.08 14.76
CA PHE A 487 -27.79 27.79 15.89
C PHE A 487 -26.91 27.58 17.11
N ALA A 488 -26.19 28.60 17.54
CA ALA A 488 -25.16 28.46 18.56
C ALA A 488 -25.18 29.59 19.60
N GLU A 489 -24.54 29.34 20.74
CA GLU A 489 -24.24 30.38 21.72
C GLU A 489 -23.13 31.33 21.19
N PRO A 490 -23.04 32.58 21.69
CA PRO A 490 -22.09 33.56 21.17
C PRO A 490 -20.61 33.12 21.16
N ALA A 491 -20.21 32.24 22.09
CA ALA A 491 -18.85 31.71 22.17
C ALA A 491 -18.45 30.87 20.94
N MET A 492 -19.40 30.43 20.11
CA MET A 492 -19.12 29.64 18.91
C MET A 492 -18.21 30.37 17.91
N THR A 493 -18.34 31.69 17.79
CA THR A 493 -17.50 32.51 16.90
C THR A 493 -16.05 32.65 17.36
N ASP A 494 -15.76 32.25 18.60
CA ASP A 494 -14.41 32.18 19.15
C ASP A 494 -13.83 30.76 19.06
N ILE A 495 -14.68 29.72 19.01
CA ILE A 495 -14.28 28.32 18.81
C ILE A 495 -13.97 28.04 17.34
N ILE A 496 -14.83 28.49 16.41
CA ILE A 496 -14.63 28.30 14.97
C ILE A 496 -13.88 29.51 14.39
N THR A 497 -12.90 29.25 13.53
CA THR A 497 -12.20 30.33 12.83
C THR A 497 -13.09 30.91 11.72
N LEU A 498 -13.56 32.15 11.90
CA LEU A 498 -14.33 32.89 10.90
C LEU A 498 -13.52 34.07 10.38
N HIS A 499 -13.31 34.13 9.07
CA HIS A 499 -12.70 35.27 8.40
C HIS A 499 -13.80 36.25 7.97
N MET A 500 -13.99 37.33 8.71
CA MET A 500 -15.03 38.34 8.42
C MET A 500 -14.64 39.18 7.20
N LEU A 501 -15.54 39.27 6.21
CA LEU A 501 -15.44 40.15 5.05
C LEU A 501 -16.11 41.50 5.30
N LYS A 502 -17.25 41.48 6.02
CA LYS A 502 -18.00 42.67 6.44
C LYS A 502 -18.54 42.50 7.85
N GLY A 503 -18.65 43.60 8.61
CA GLY A 503 -19.11 43.57 10.00
C GLY A 503 -18.09 42.95 10.95
N SER A 504 -18.54 42.59 12.16
CA SER A 504 -17.67 42.01 13.21
C SER A 504 -18.29 40.74 13.77
N LYS A 505 -17.44 39.76 14.11
CA LYS A 505 -17.88 38.55 14.84
C LYS A 505 -18.47 38.88 16.21
N THR A 506 -18.07 39.99 16.83
CA THR A 506 -18.59 40.42 18.14
C THR A 506 -20.06 40.83 18.09
N SER A 507 -20.56 41.22 16.91
CA SER A 507 -21.96 41.61 16.71
C SER A 507 -22.93 40.45 16.93
N PHE A 508 -22.46 39.20 16.87
CA PHE A 508 -23.25 38.00 17.17
C PHE A 508 -23.65 37.88 18.66
N ARG A 509 -23.04 38.68 19.55
CA ARG A 509 -23.46 38.75 20.96
C ARG A 509 -24.79 39.48 21.15
N GLN A 510 -25.22 40.27 20.17
CA GLN A 510 -26.49 40.97 20.22
C GLN A 510 -27.65 40.00 19.92
N PRO A 511 -28.74 40.01 20.70
CA PRO A 511 -29.91 39.21 20.37
C PRO A 511 -30.49 39.58 19.00
N GLY A 512 -30.93 38.59 18.23
CA GLY A 512 -31.59 38.83 16.95
C GLY A 512 -30.65 39.18 15.79
N THR A 513 -29.34 38.97 15.93
CA THR A 513 -28.39 39.13 14.81
C THR A 513 -28.00 37.81 14.19
N ILE A 514 -27.70 37.82 12.89
CA ILE A 514 -27.24 36.65 12.13
C ILE A 514 -25.93 36.95 11.41
N LEU A 515 -25.06 35.94 11.33
CA LEU A 515 -23.89 35.96 10.47
C LEU A 515 -24.15 35.05 9.27
N ILE A 516 -23.84 35.49 8.06
CA ILE A 516 -24.04 34.73 6.82
C ILE A 516 -22.72 34.58 6.06
N ASN A 517 -22.55 33.49 5.31
CA ASN A 517 -21.39 33.34 4.44
C ASN A 517 -21.50 34.22 3.18
N GLU A 518 -20.41 34.34 2.43
CA GLU A 518 -20.32 35.21 1.26
C GLU A 518 -21.25 34.75 0.13
N SER A 519 -21.26 33.45 -0.16
CA SER A 519 -22.11 32.86 -1.20
C SER A 519 -23.59 33.07 -0.91
N PHE A 520 -24.02 32.92 0.34
CA PHE A 520 -25.40 33.13 0.74
C PHE A 520 -25.78 34.61 0.75
N ALA A 521 -24.87 35.50 1.19
CA ALA A 521 -25.08 36.94 1.08
C ALA A 521 -25.30 37.37 -0.38
N ARG A 522 -24.49 36.86 -1.32
CA ARG A 522 -24.68 37.10 -2.76
C ARG A 522 -25.99 36.51 -3.29
N ALA A 523 -26.40 35.33 -2.83
CA ALA A 523 -27.66 34.73 -3.24
C ALA A 523 -28.89 35.52 -2.75
N LEU A 524 -28.83 36.10 -1.54
CA LEU A 524 -29.93 36.88 -0.97
C LEU A 524 -30.00 38.32 -1.50
N PHE A 525 -28.85 38.99 -1.59
CA PHE A 525 -28.78 40.44 -1.81
C PHE A 525 -28.12 40.84 -3.15
N GLY A 526 -27.64 39.87 -3.94
CA GLY A 526 -26.88 40.14 -5.15
C GLY A 526 -25.62 40.95 -4.85
N ASN A 527 -25.52 42.15 -5.43
CA ASN A 527 -24.42 43.08 -5.19
C ASN A 527 -24.74 44.16 -4.13
N ALA A 528 -25.95 44.16 -3.54
CA ALA A 528 -26.32 45.12 -2.52
C ALA A 528 -25.59 44.85 -1.20
N ASP A 529 -25.43 45.88 -0.36
CA ASP A 529 -24.80 45.70 0.95
C ASP A 529 -25.71 44.91 1.89
N PRO A 530 -25.28 43.72 2.36
CA PRO A 530 -26.12 42.85 3.17
C PRO A 530 -26.24 43.31 4.63
N ILE A 531 -25.33 44.18 5.11
CA ILE A 531 -25.30 44.63 6.50
C ILE A 531 -26.58 45.41 6.86
N ASN A 532 -27.08 45.19 8.07
CA ASN A 532 -28.29 45.78 8.63
C ASN A 532 -29.61 45.44 7.91
N LYS A 533 -29.59 44.55 6.91
CA LYS A 533 -30.82 44.03 6.29
C LYS A 533 -31.49 43.02 7.21
N MET A 534 -32.83 43.04 7.21
CA MET A 534 -33.63 42.08 7.97
C MET A 534 -33.96 40.88 7.09
N ILE A 535 -33.82 39.68 7.65
CA ILE A 535 -34.26 38.42 7.05
C ILE A 535 -35.13 37.66 8.05
N LYS A 536 -36.01 36.80 7.57
CA LYS A 536 -36.96 36.05 8.40
C LYS A 536 -36.56 34.57 8.42
N ILE A 537 -36.33 34.01 9.61
CA ILE A 537 -36.03 32.58 9.81
C ILE A 537 -37.31 31.86 10.22
N SER A 538 -37.63 30.76 9.52
CA SER A 538 -38.76 29.85 9.80
C SER A 538 -40.10 30.56 9.97
N ASP A 539 -40.28 31.69 9.29
CA ASP A 539 -41.45 32.57 9.39
C ASP A 539 -41.84 33.07 10.79
N ALA A 540 -40.99 32.85 11.79
CA ALA A 540 -41.24 33.24 13.17
C ALA A 540 -40.26 34.31 13.68
N TYR A 541 -39.01 34.32 13.17
CA TYR A 541 -37.94 35.13 13.75
C TYR A 541 -37.37 36.11 12.75
N LEU A 542 -37.57 37.40 13.00
CA LEU A 542 -36.94 38.48 12.25
C LEU A 542 -35.54 38.74 12.82
N VAL A 543 -34.51 38.58 12.00
CA VAL A 543 -33.10 38.77 12.40
C VAL A 543 -32.38 39.74 11.48
N GLN A 544 -31.43 40.49 12.05
CA GLN A 544 -30.62 41.46 11.33
C GLN A 544 -29.27 40.86 10.92
N VAL A 545 -28.88 41.01 9.65
CA VAL A 545 -27.55 40.61 9.18
C VAL A 545 -26.49 41.54 9.77
N ALA A 546 -25.68 41.00 10.68
CA ALA A 546 -24.68 41.77 11.42
C ALA A 546 -23.24 41.57 10.91
N GLY A 547 -23.03 40.56 10.07
CA GLY A 547 -21.73 40.30 9.47
C GLY A 547 -21.77 39.26 8.35
N VAL A 548 -20.79 39.37 7.46
CA VAL A 548 -20.55 38.40 6.39
C VAL A 548 -19.18 37.80 6.56
N TYR A 549 -19.10 36.47 6.63
CA TYR A 549 -17.83 35.73 6.69
C TYR A 549 -17.51 35.06 5.36
N GLN A 550 -16.23 34.85 5.09
CA GLN A 550 -15.76 34.09 3.92
C GLN A 550 -16.31 32.66 3.97
N ASP A 551 -16.72 32.11 2.83
CA ASP A 551 -17.16 30.73 2.74
C ASP A 551 -16.15 29.77 3.36
N LEU A 552 -16.64 28.92 4.27
CA LEU A 552 -15.81 27.92 4.93
C LEU A 552 -15.38 26.86 3.89
N PRO A 553 -14.13 26.37 3.94
CA PRO A 553 -13.70 25.34 3.00
C PRO A 553 -14.59 24.10 3.07
N GLN A 554 -14.80 23.42 1.95
CA GLN A 554 -15.57 22.15 1.93
C GLN A 554 -14.92 21.05 2.79
N ASN A 555 -13.62 21.16 3.06
CA ASN A 555 -12.85 20.24 3.89
C ASN A 555 -12.90 20.59 5.41
N THR A 556 -14.08 20.94 5.90
CA THR A 556 -14.37 21.12 7.34
C THR A 556 -15.78 20.66 7.65
N GLN A 557 -16.02 20.24 8.89
CA GLN A 557 -17.34 19.81 9.37
C GLN A 557 -18.40 20.91 9.26
N PHE A 558 -17.96 22.17 9.21
CA PHE A 558 -18.83 23.35 9.07
C PHE A 558 -18.90 23.86 7.61
N GLY A 559 -18.37 23.11 6.63
CA GLY A 559 -18.27 23.56 5.23
C GLY A 559 -19.61 23.82 4.54
N ASN A 560 -20.69 23.20 5.03
CA ASN A 560 -22.05 23.41 4.55
C ASN A 560 -22.86 24.40 5.40
N VAL A 561 -22.23 25.13 6.34
CA VAL A 561 -22.94 26.10 7.18
C VAL A 561 -23.03 27.43 6.45
N ASP A 562 -24.24 27.78 6.01
CA ASP A 562 -24.53 29.00 5.26
C ASP A 562 -24.72 30.22 6.18
N PHE A 563 -25.17 29.97 7.42
CA PHE A 563 -25.36 31.02 8.42
C PHE A 563 -25.17 30.53 9.85
N ILE A 564 -24.88 31.46 10.75
CA ILE A 564 -24.80 31.25 12.20
C ILE A 564 -25.82 32.17 12.87
N ALA A 565 -26.75 31.58 13.61
CA ALA A 565 -27.85 32.27 14.29
C ALA A 565 -27.84 32.00 15.81
N PRO A 566 -28.40 32.89 16.65
CA PRO A 566 -28.41 32.71 18.08
C PRO A 566 -29.30 31.53 18.47
N ILE A 567 -28.75 30.59 19.24
CA ILE A 567 -29.49 29.40 19.70
C ILE A 567 -30.74 29.73 20.53
N ARG A 568 -30.79 30.94 21.11
CA ARG A 568 -31.95 31.43 21.87
C ARG A 568 -33.24 31.50 21.03
N LEU A 569 -33.11 31.64 19.70
CA LEU A 569 -34.26 31.61 18.78
C LEU A 569 -34.98 30.27 18.76
N LEU A 570 -34.40 29.21 19.33
CA LEU A 570 -35.01 27.87 19.36
C LEU A 570 -35.84 27.61 20.63
N PHE A 571 -35.84 28.54 21.59
CA PHE A 571 -36.52 28.37 22.86
C PHE A 571 -37.71 29.32 22.98
N ASN A 572 -38.88 28.78 23.30
CA ASN A 572 -40.11 29.57 23.51
C ASN A 572 -40.18 30.15 24.93
N ASN A 573 -39.57 29.48 25.92
CA ASN A 573 -39.50 29.95 27.30
C ASN A 573 -38.13 29.63 27.93
N THR A 574 -37.87 30.17 29.12
CA THR A 574 -36.62 29.95 29.87
C THR A 574 -36.55 28.59 30.56
N GLU A 575 -37.69 27.94 30.81
CA GLU A 575 -37.75 26.62 31.46
C GLU A 575 -37.17 25.52 30.56
N ASP A 576 -37.44 25.58 29.26
CA ASP A 576 -36.91 24.64 28.26
C ASP A 576 -35.37 24.69 28.17
N MET A 577 -34.78 25.85 28.44
CA MET A 577 -33.32 26.03 28.49
C MET A 577 -32.69 25.34 29.71
N GLY A 578 -33.44 25.12 30.79
CA GLY A 578 -32.98 24.46 32.01
C GLY A 578 -33.09 22.93 32.00
N ASN A 579 -33.66 22.35 30.95
CA ASN A 579 -34.02 20.93 30.92
C ASN A 579 -32.80 20.02 30.68
N TRP A 580 -32.33 19.34 31.73
CA TRP A 580 -31.22 18.38 31.66
C TRP A 580 -31.57 17.06 30.95
N ASN A 581 -32.86 16.75 30.79
CA ASN A 581 -33.30 15.51 30.14
C ASN A 581 -33.39 15.64 28.62
N ASN A 582 -33.36 16.85 28.07
CA ASN A 582 -33.40 17.10 26.63
C ASN A 582 -31.99 17.09 26.00
N SER A 583 -31.55 15.94 25.49
CA SER A 583 -30.24 15.76 24.84
C SER A 583 -30.26 16.03 23.32
N SER A 584 -30.56 17.27 22.92
CA SER A 584 -30.71 17.65 21.49
C SER A 584 -29.58 18.52 20.93
N PHE A 585 -28.61 18.96 21.75
CA PHE A 585 -27.61 19.95 21.35
C PHE A 585 -26.21 19.34 21.32
N GLN A 586 -25.33 19.80 20.44
CA GLN A 586 -23.91 19.47 20.52
C GLN A 586 -23.19 20.52 21.37
N VAL A 587 -22.23 20.09 22.18
CA VAL A 587 -21.42 21.02 22.99
C VAL A 587 -19.98 20.99 22.50
N PHE A 588 -19.51 22.14 22.05
CA PHE A 588 -18.15 22.37 21.60
C PHE A 588 -17.40 23.23 22.61
N ALA A 589 -16.12 22.97 22.78
CA ALA A 589 -15.27 23.73 23.68
C ALA A 589 -13.88 23.94 23.09
N LEU A 590 -13.27 25.07 23.46
CA LEU A 590 -11.88 25.40 23.22
C LEU A 590 -11.13 25.27 24.54
N LEU A 591 -10.14 24.37 24.60
CA LEU A 591 -9.33 24.17 25.81
C LEU A 591 -8.29 25.28 25.98
N ASN A 592 -7.99 25.61 27.24
CA ASN A 592 -6.84 26.46 27.57
C ASN A 592 -5.52 25.79 27.16
N GLU A 593 -4.48 26.59 26.87
CA GLU A 593 -3.18 26.08 26.38
C GLU A 593 -2.51 25.09 27.34
N SER A 594 -2.72 25.25 28.65
CA SER A 594 -2.17 24.39 29.70
C SER A 594 -3.02 23.15 30.00
N SER A 595 -4.24 23.05 29.47
CA SER A 595 -5.20 22.02 29.84
C SER A 595 -5.04 20.75 28.99
N GLN A 596 -4.77 19.63 29.65
CA GLN A 596 -4.72 18.32 28.98
C GLN A 596 -6.12 17.71 28.86
N PRO A 597 -6.59 17.33 27.65
CA PRO A 597 -7.95 16.80 27.45
C PRO A 597 -8.30 15.62 28.37
N ALA A 598 -7.36 14.71 28.62
CA ALA A 598 -7.58 13.56 29.47
C ALA A 598 -7.78 13.92 30.96
N GLN A 599 -7.14 14.99 31.43
CA GLN A 599 -7.31 15.46 32.82
C GLN A 599 -8.66 16.16 32.98
N VAL A 600 -9.01 17.04 32.03
CA VAL A 600 -10.30 17.73 32.02
C VAL A 600 -11.45 16.73 31.92
N ALA A 601 -11.33 15.72 31.04
CA ALA A 601 -12.34 14.66 30.90
C ALA A 601 -12.61 13.93 32.23
N ARG A 602 -11.60 13.67 33.06
CA ARG A 602 -11.78 13.06 34.40
C ARG A 602 -12.54 13.98 35.35
N LYS A 603 -12.29 15.30 35.31
CA LYS A 603 -12.97 16.27 36.17
C LYS A 603 -14.45 16.40 35.85
N ILE A 604 -14.83 16.31 34.57
CA ILE A 604 -16.21 16.49 34.11
C ILE A 604 -16.98 15.17 33.97
N GLN A 605 -16.34 14.02 34.18
CA GLN A 605 -16.84 12.69 33.83
C GLN A 605 -18.25 12.43 34.38
N ASN A 606 -18.54 12.85 35.62
CA ASN A 606 -19.78 12.50 36.32
C ASN A 606 -20.85 13.59 36.28
N ILE A 607 -20.64 14.71 35.57
CA ILE A 607 -21.53 15.88 35.65
C ILE A 607 -22.99 15.55 35.29
N LEU A 608 -23.22 14.70 34.27
CA LEU A 608 -24.56 14.28 33.88
C LEU A 608 -25.17 13.29 34.89
N TYR A 609 -24.35 12.40 35.44
CA TYR A 609 -24.79 11.45 36.46
C TYR A 609 -25.21 12.17 37.75
N GLU A 610 -24.45 13.16 38.20
CA GLU A 610 -24.76 13.94 39.40
C GLU A 610 -26.04 14.77 39.26
N ARG A 611 -26.32 15.29 38.06
CA ARG A 611 -27.51 16.11 37.79
C ARG A 611 -28.78 15.30 37.58
N ARG A 612 -28.70 14.15 36.91
CA ARG A 612 -29.87 13.34 36.52
C ARG A 612 -30.08 12.07 37.34
N LYS A 613 -29.05 11.60 38.05
CA LYS A 613 -28.99 10.24 38.62
C LYS A 613 -29.36 9.16 37.59
N ASP A 614 -28.90 9.37 36.36
CA ASP A 614 -29.19 8.53 35.20
C ASP A 614 -28.63 7.11 35.39
N PRO A 615 -29.46 6.05 35.34
CA PRO A 615 -29.03 4.67 35.57
C PRO A 615 -28.01 4.17 34.54
N THR A 616 -27.90 4.81 33.35
CA THR A 616 -26.87 4.48 32.35
C THR A 616 -25.46 4.90 32.78
N LYS A 617 -25.32 5.64 33.89
CA LYS A 617 -24.06 6.20 34.41
C LYS A 617 -23.25 6.92 33.32
N PRO A 618 -23.82 7.98 32.70
CA PRO A 618 -23.18 8.67 31.59
C PRO A 618 -21.83 9.27 32.02
N ALA A 619 -20.76 8.83 31.38
CA ALA A 619 -19.40 9.31 31.58
C ALA A 619 -19.03 10.30 30.47
N MET A 620 -18.77 11.56 30.82
CA MET A 620 -18.35 12.57 29.85
C MET A 620 -16.94 12.31 29.33
N VAL A 621 -16.76 12.50 28.02
CA VAL A 621 -15.50 12.36 27.31
C VAL A 621 -15.30 13.57 26.41
N LEU A 622 -14.06 14.04 26.33
CA LEU A 622 -13.67 15.08 25.37
C LEU A 622 -13.16 14.43 24.10
N PHE A 623 -13.85 14.66 22.98
CA PHE A 623 -13.50 14.15 21.66
C PHE A 623 -12.82 15.25 20.84
N PRO A 624 -11.49 15.19 20.62
CA PRO A 624 -10.75 16.26 19.96
C PRO A 624 -11.09 16.40 18.47
N MET A 625 -11.08 17.63 17.95
CA MET A 625 -11.43 17.96 16.55
C MET A 625 -10.62 17.17 15.52
N ARG A 626 -9.36 16.86 15.82
CA ARG A 626 -8.50 16.02 14.98
C ARG A 626 -9.01 14.60 14.72
N GLN A 627 -9.98 14.14 15.51
CA GLN A 627 -10.55 12.80 15.41
C GLN A 627 -11.94 12.80 14.77
N TRP A 628 -12.63 13.95 14.67
CA TRP A 628 -14.04 14.03 14.27
C TRP A 628 -14.35 13.39 12.91
N HIS A 629 -13.43 13.52 11.96
CA HIS A 629 -13.64 13.02 10.59
C HIS A 629 -13.17 11.59 10.37
N LEU A 630 -12.03 11.21 10.97
CA LEU A 630 -11.33 9.96 10.64
C LEU A 630 -11.61 8.81 11.62
N TYR A 631 -12.21 9.11 12.77
CA TYR A 631 -12.49 8.16 13.84
C TYR A 631 -13.98 8.06 14.11
N GLU A 632 -14.41 6.87 14.54
CA GLU A 632 -15.78 6.54 14.89
C GLU A 632 -15.80 5.89 16.28
N PHE A 633 -16.88 6.00 17.03
CA PHE A 633 -16.97 5.36 18.34
C PHE A 633 -17.44 3.90 18.23
N LYS A 634 -16.69 2.98 18.85
CA LYS A 634 -17.10 1.60 19.11
C LYS A 634 -16.89 1.30 20.59
N ASP A 635 -17.96 0.89 21.28
CA ASP A 635 -17.95 0.57 22.72
C ASP A 635 -17.30 1.66 23.59
N GLY A 636 -17.64 2.92 23.34
CA GLY A 636 -17.13 4.06 24.10
C GLY A 636 -15.71 4.51 23.72
N VAL A 637 -15.09 3.92 22.71
CA VAL A 637 -13.72 4.22 22.28
C VAL A 637 -13.70 4.68 20.83
N ALA A 638 -12.99 5.77 20.55
CA ALA A 638 -12.73 6.23 19.19
C ALA A 638 -11.77 5.26 18.48
N VAL A 639 -12.27 4.56 17.47
CA VAL A 639 -11.53 3.65 16.60
C VAL A 639 -11.35 4.27 15.21
N ALA A 640 -10.30 3.87 14.51
CA ALA A 640 -10.03 4.31 13.15
C ALA A 640 -11.04 3.69 12.17
N GLY A 641 -12.21 4.31 11.99
CA GLY A 641 -13.20 3.92 10.98
C GLY A 641 -12.73 4.34 9.59
N ARG A 642 -13.04 5.57 9.20
CA ARG A 642 -12.65 6.14 7.89
C ARG A 642 -11.15 6.16 7.61
N LEU A 643 -10.31 6.30 8.64
CA LEU A 643 -8.85 6.27 8.49
C LEU A 643 -8.35 4.98 7.83
N GLN A 644 -9.02 3.84 8.02
CA GLN A 644 -8.64 2.58 7.35
C GLN A 644 -8.74 2.70 5.82
N PHE A 645 -9.75 3.39 5.31
CA PHE A 645 -9.90 3.63 3.86
C PHE A 645 -8.81 4.57 3.33
N VAL A 646 -8.43 5.58 4.11
CA VAL A 646 -7.32 6.48 3.76
C VAL A 646 -6.02 5.70 3.57
N TRP A 647 -5.69 4.81 4.51
CA TRP A 647 -4.54 3.92 4.41
C TRP A 647 -4.66 2.94 3.25
N LEU A 648 -5.83 2.32 3.06
CA LEU A 648 -6.09 1.39 1.96
C LEU A 648 -5.80 2.05 0.60
N PHE A 649 -6.32 3.25 0.36
CA PHE A 649 -6.08 3.97 -0.89
C PHE A 649 -4.62 4.40 -1.03
N GLY A 650 -3.98 4.87 0.04
CA GLY A 650 -2.55 5.17 0.02
C GLY A 650 -1.69 3.97 -0.35
N ILE A 651 -2.05 2.79 0.16
CA ILE A 651 -1.39 1.52 -0.16
C ILE A 651 -1.58 1.17 -1.63
N ILE A 652 -2.81 1.26 -2.15
CA ILE A 652 -3.10 1.01 -3.57
C ILE A 652 -2.29 1.97 -4.44
N GLY A 653 -2.27 3.26 -4.12
CA GLY A 653 -1.50 4.28 -4.85
C GLY A 653 0.00 3.99 -4.87
N LEU A 654 0.57 3.60 -3.73
CA LEU A 654 1.98 3.18 -3.67
C LEU A 654 2.24 1.94 -4.52
N PHE A 655 1.38 0.92 -4.44
CA PHE A 655 1.54 -0.29 -5.25
C PHE A 655 1.43 0.01 -6.74
N VAL A 656 0.49 0.84 -7.17
CA VAL A 656 0.36 1.26 -8.57
C VAL A 656 1.62 2.00 -9.06
N LEU A 657 2.19 2.89 -8.24
CA LEU A 657 3.47 3.54 -8.55
C LEU A 657 4.62 2.52 -8.64
N LEU A 658 4.68 1.56 -7.71
CA LEU A 658 5.67 0.49 -7.74
C LEU A 658 5.50 -0.39 -8.98
N LEU A 659 4.28 -0.69 -9.43
CA LEU A 659 4.03 -1.41 -10.68
C LEU A 659 4.62 -0.66 -11.88
N ALA A 660 4.44 0.66 -11.93
CA ALA A 660 5.03 1.50 -12.98
C ALA A 660 6.57 1.51 -12.93
N CYS A 661 7.16 1.61 -11.74
CA CYS A 661 8.60 1.50 -11.54
C CYS A 661 9.13 0.11 -11.95
N ILE A 662 8.46 -0.97 -11.54
CA ILE A 662 8.81 -2.35 -11.88
C ILE A 662 8.74 -2.56 -13.40
N ASN A 663 7.71 -2.02 -14.05
CA ASN A 663 7.58 -2.06 -15.49
C ASN A 663 8.78 -1.36 -16.18
N PHE A 664 9.10 -0.14 -15.74
CA PHE A 664 10.29 0.58 -16.23
C PHE A 664 11.58 -0.22 -16.02
N MET A 665 11.78 -0.82 -14.85
CA MET A 665 12.94 -1.66 -14.54
C MET A 665 13.01 -2.87 -15.47
N ASN A 666 11.89 -3.58 -15.66
CA ASN A 666 11.80 -4.76 -16.51
C ASN A 666 12.18 -4.46 -17.96
N LEU A 667 11.68 -3.34 -18.50
CA LEU A 667 11.95 -2.90 -19.87
C LEU A 667 13.38 -2.40 -20.05
N SER A 668 13.86 -1.56 -19.12
CA SER A 668 15.20 -1.00 -19.16
C SER A 668 16.27 -2.07 -19.00
N THR A 669 16.01 -3.07 -18.14
CA THR A 669 16.92 -4.20 -17.96
C THR A 669 16.91 -5.16 -19.14
N ALA A 670 15.74 -5.38 -19.78
CA ALA A 670 15.66 -6.17 -20.99
C ALA A 670 16.67 -5.72 -22.04
N ARG A 671 16.79 -4.41 -22.24
CA ARG A 671 17.69 -3.84 -23.26
C ARG A 671 19.16 -3.74 -22.84
N SER A 672 19.52 -4.25 -21.66
CA SER A 672 20.87 -4.11 -21.11
C SER A 672 21.93 -4.84 -21.94
N GLU A 673 21.55 -5.89 -22.66
CA GLU A 673 22.47 -6.66 -23.50
C GLU A 673 23.01 -5.85 -24.69
N LYS A 674 22.14 -5.08 -25.37
CA LYS A 674 22.56 -4.13 -26.43
C LYS A 674 23.49 -3.04 -25.86
N ARG A 675 23.26 -2.63 -24.61
CA ARG A 675 24.07 -1.63 -23.88
C ARG A 675 25.34 -2.20 -23.25
N ALA A 676 25.47 -3.52 -23.14
CA ALA A 676 26.62 -4.15 -22.50
C ALA A 676 27.92 -3.82 -23.24
N LYS A 677 27.91 -3.83 -24.59
CA LYS A 677 29.08 -3.47 -25.41
C LYS A 677 29.54 -2.04 -25.14
N GLU A 678 28.61 -1.09 -25.09
CA GLU A 678 28.89 0.32 -24.77
C GLU A 678 29.56 0.47 -23.38
N VAL A 679 29.02 -0.23 -22.37
CA VAL A 679 29.60 -0.23 -21.02
C VAL A 679 30.96 -0.91 -20.97
N GLY A 680 31.15 -2.01 -21.72
CA GLY A 680 32.41 -2.73 -21.84
C GLY A 680 33.52 -1.86 -22.44
N ILE A 681 33.20 -1.14 -23.53
CA ILE A 681 34.12 -0.19 -24.17
C ILE A 681 34.49 0.95 -23.20
N ARG A 682 33.51 1.56 -22.52
CA ARG A 682 33.78 2.64 -21.56
C ARG A 682 34.64 2.21 -20.38
N LYS A 683 34.42 1.00 -19.84
CA LYS A 683 35.28 0.43 -18.80
C LYS A 683 36.69 0.13 -19.28
N ALA A 684 36.84 -0.31 -20.53
CA ALA A 684 38.16 -0.50 -21.14
C ALA A 684 38.92 0.83 -21.31
N ILE A 685 38.21 1.92 -21.57
CA ILE A 685 38.75 3.30 -21.66
C ILE A 685 38.96 3.93 -20.25
N GLY A 686 38.65 3.21 -19.16
CA GLY A 686 38.94 3.66 -17.79
C GLY A 686 37.76 4.27 -17.01
N SER A 687 36.52 4.19 -17.50
CA SER A 687 35.34 4.68 -16.75
C SER A 687 35.12 3.89 -15.45
N LEU A 688 35.00 4.62 -14.34
CA LEU A 688 34.74 4.04 -13.02
C LEU A 688 33.28 3.56 -12.90
N ARG A 689 33.04 2.53 -12.07
CA ARG A 689 31.69 1.99 -11.84
C ARG A 689 30.69 3.07 -11.37
N GLY A 690 31.13 4.00 -10.52
CA GLY A 690 30.30 5.10 -10.02
C GLY A 690 29.85 6.08 -11.11
N GLN A 691 30.71 6.38 -12.10
CA GLN A 691 30.38 7.24 -13.24
C GLN A 691 29.29 6.61 -14.11
N LEU A 692 29.37 5.29 -14.34
CA LEU A 692 28.34 4.55 -15.07
C LEU A 692 27.01 4.50 -14.32
N VAL A 693 27.04 4.31 -12.99
CA VAL A 693 25.83 4.36 -12.16
C VAL A 693 25.18 5.74 -12.22
N ALA A 694 25.95 6.81 -12.06
CA ALA A 694 25.46 8.19 -12.15
C ALA A 694 24.86 8.50 -13.53
N GLN A 695 25.50 8.03 -14.61
CA GLN A 695 24.97 8.15 -15.95
C GLN A 695 23.60 7.45 -16.08
N PHE A 696 23.48 6.17 -15.72
CA PHE A 696 22.21 5.43 -15.86
C PHE A 696 21.10 5.98 -14.96
N LEU A 697 21.44 6.46 -13.76
CA LEU A 697 20.50 7.16 -12.89
C LEU A 697 20.02 8.46 -13.52
N SER A 698 20.91 9.25 -14.12
CA SER A 698 20.53 10.47 -14.83
C SER A 698 19.63 10.21 -16.05
N GLU A 699 19.88 9.12 -16.79
CA GLU A 699 18.99 8.68 -17.89
C GLU A 699 17.59 8.33 -17.38
N SER A 700 17.51 7.59 -16.27
CA SER A 700 16.24 7.19 -15.67
C SER A 700 15.50 8.39 -15.08
N PHE A 701 16.23 9.31 -14.44
CA PHE A 701 15.67 10.54 -13.89
C PHE A 701 15.08 11.43 -14.97
N LEU A 702 15.73 11.57 -16.13
CA LEU A 702 15.18 12.33 -17.27
C LEU A 702 13.84 11.74 -17.74
N ILE A 703 13.73 10.41 -17.83
CA ILE A 703 12.48 9.74 -18.21
C ILE A 703 11.40 9.99 -17.15
N VAL A 704 11.75 9.92 -15.87
CA VAL A 704 10.80 10.20 -14.76
C VAL A 704 10.32 11.65 -14.79
N VAL A 705 11.20 12.63 -15.04
CA VAL A 705 10.80 14.04 -15.16
C VAL A 705 9.85 14.24 -16.35
N LEU A 706 10.14 13.66 -17.51
CA LEU A 706 9.25 13.74 -18.67
C LEU A 706 7.90 13.05 -18.40
N SER A 707 7.94 11.91 -17.71
CA SER A 707 6.73 11.19 -17.28
C SER A 707 5.92 12.00 -16.27
N PHE A 708 6.58 12.71 -15.35
CA PHE A 708 5.95 13.57 -14.36
C PHE A 708 5.22 14.74 -15.03
N LEU A 709 5.83 15.40 -16.02
CA LEU A 709 5.17 16.49 -16.76
C LEU A 709 3.88 15.99 -17.43
N ILE A 710 3.93 14.81 -18.05
CA ILE A 710 2.74 14.17 -18.64
C ILE A 710 1.76 13.75 -17.54
N ALA A 711 2.24 13.26 -16.39
CA ALA A 711 1.40 12.87 -15.26
C ALA A 711 0.63 14.06 -14.69
N VAL A 712 1.26 15.23 -14.61
CA VAL A 712 0.60 16.49 -14.20
C VAL A 712 -0.51 16.85 -15.18
N LEU A 713 -0.26 16.77 -16.49
CA LEU A 713 -1.28 17.01 -17.51
C LEU A 713 -2.44 16.01 -17.42
N VAL A 714 -2.13 14.72 -17.30
CA VAL A 714 -3.14 13.65 -17.18
C VAL A 714 -3.97 13.83 -15.91
N ALA A 715 -3.34 14.13 -14.78
CA ALA A 715 -4.04 14.38 -13.53
C ALA A 715 -4.91 15.63 -13.60
N TRP A 716 -4.44 16.72 -14.23
CA TRP A 716 -5.22 17.93 -14.42
C TRP A 716 -6.47 17.67 -15.29
N LEU A 717 -6.33 16.94 -16.40
CA LEU A 717 -7.45 16.55 -17.26
C LEU A 717 -8.42 15.58 -16.57
N SER A 718 -7.91 14.71 -15.70
CA SER A 718 -8.71 13.70 -15.00
C SER A 718 -9.34 14.22 -13.71
N LEU A 719 -8.91 15.39 -13.21
CA LEU A 719 -9.33 15.95 -11.92
C LEU A 719 -10.84 16.20 -11.84
N PRO A 720 -11.53 16.74 -12.87
CA PRO A 720 -12.98 16.90 -12.83
C PRO A 720 -13.70 15.57 -12.66
N LEU A 721 -13.33 14.57 -13.46
CA LEU A 721 -13.89 13.22 -13.36
C LEU A 721 -13.62 12.60 -11.99
N PHE A 722 -12.42 12.81 -11.45
CA PHE A 722 -12.06 12.33 -10.12
C PHE A 722 -12.86 13.03 -9.01
N ASN A 723 -13.11 14.33 -9.14
CA ASN A 723 -13.93 15.12 -8.22
C ASN A 723 -15.38 14.63 -8.20
N ASP A 724 -15.95 14.31 -9.36
CA ASP A 724 -17.30 13.75 -9.49
C ASP A 724 -17.37 12.35 -8.83
N ILE A 725 -16.39 11.49 -9.09
CA ILE A 725 -16.35 10.13 -8.53
C ILE A 725 -16.10 10.14 -7.03
N SER A 726 -15.23 11.03 -6.53
CA SER A 726 -14.91 11.12 -5.10
C SER A 726 -15.93 11.95 -4.31
N GLY A 727 -16.76 12.74 -5.00
CA GLY A 727 -17.66 13.71 -4.38
C GLY A 727 -16.90 14.80 -3.62
N LYS A 728 -15.76 15.23 -4.16
CA LYS A 728 -14.85 16.24 -3.57
C LYS A 728 -14.58 17.36 -4.57
N GLN A 729 -14.09 18.49 -4.08
CA GLN A 729 -13.65 19.62 -4.91
C GLN A 729 -12.14 19.82 -4.76
N LEU A 730 -11.36 18.83 -5.20
CA LEU A 730 -9.92 18.90 -5.15
C LEU A 730 -9.42 19.86 -6.22
N HIS A 731 -8.47 20.70 -5.84
CA HIS A 731 -7.78 21.63 -6.72
C HIS A 731 -6.26 21.52 -6.49
N LEU A 732 -5.50 21.74 -7.56
CA LEU A 732 -4.04 21.70 -7.50
C LEU A 732 -3.51 23.02 -6.92
N ILE A 733 -2.94 22.97 -5.71
CA ILE A 733 -2.44 24.14 -4.99
C ILE A 733 -1.01 24.47 -5.46
N TRP A 734 -0.87 24.94 -6.70
CA TRP A 734 0.44 25.27 -7.30
C TRP A 734 1.14 26.46 -6.63
N THR A 735 0.40 27.27 -5.87
CA THR A 735 0.90 28.47 -5.19
C THR A 735 1.74 28.16 -3.95
N ASN A 736 1.64 26.96 -3.39
CA ASN A 736 2.36 26.59 -2.16
C ASN A 736 3.77 26.03 -2.48
N PRO A 737 4.87 26.65 -2.00
CA PRO A 737 6.24 26.17 -2.23
C PRO A 737 6.50 24.73 -1.74
N LEU A 738 5.79 24.29 -0.70
CA LEU A 738 5.91 22.91 -0.18
C LEU A 738 5.43 21.86 -1.18
N VAL A 739 4.50 22.21 -2.07
CA VAL A 739 4.01 21.31 -3.13
C VAL A 739 5.12 21.04 -4.14
N TRP A 740 5.87 22.07 -4.53
CA TRP A 740 7.02 21.91 -5.43
C TRP A 740 8.14 21.08 -4.82
N LEU A 741 8.45 21.30 -3.53
CA LEU A 741 9.40 20.46 -2.79
C LEU A 741 8.95 18.99 -2.76
N THR A 742 7.66 18.75 -2.50
CA THR A 742 7.08 17.41 -2.48
C THR A 742 7.15 16.75 -3.85
N CYS A 743 6.84 17.48 -4.93
CA CYS A 743 6.95 17.00 -6.31
C CYS A 743 8.39 16.66 -6.68
N PHE A 744 9.37 17.48 -6.26
CA PHE A 744 10.79 17.21 -6.46
C PHE A 744 11.23 15.93 -5.74
N CYS A 745 10.90 15.80 -4.45
CA CYS A 745 11.16 14.59 -3.67
C CYS A 745 10.50 13.35 -4.28
N PHE A 746 9.26 13.49 -4.77
CA PHE A 746 8.52 12.43 -5.44
C PHE A 746 9.20 11.96 -6.74
N CYS A 747 9.65 12.88 -7.58
CA CYS A 747 10.41 12.57 -8.79
C CYS A 747 11.76 11.93 -8.47
N LEU A 748 12.47 12.46 -7.47
CA LEU A 748 13.75 11.92 -7.03
C LEU A 748 13.59 10.48 -6.51
N PHE A 749 12.61 10.25 -5.65
CA PHE A 749 12.29 8.92 -5.12
C PHE A 749 11.94 7.93 -6.25
N THR A 750 11.05 8.33 -7.16
CA THR A 750 10.65 7.50 -8.30
C THR A 750 11.83 7.21 -9.23
N GLY A 751 12.66 8.21 -9.53
CA GLY A 751 13.87 8.06 -10.36
C GLY A 751 14.92 7.16 -9.74
N LEU A 752 15.14 7.28 -8.43
CA LEU A 752 16.04 6.41 -7.69
C LEU A 752 15.55 4.96 -7.71
N ILE A 753 14.26 4.72 -7.41
CA ILE A 753 13.70 3.37 -7.45
C ILE A 753 13.79 2.82 -8.87
N ALA A 754 13.13 3.46 -9.84
CA ALA A 754 13.06 3.00 -11.22
C ALA A 754 14.46 2.78 -11.85
N GLY A 755 15.41 3.67 -11.58
CA GLY A 755 16.77 3.61 -12.12
C GLY A 755 17.77 2.75 -11.35
N SER A 756 17.52 2.46 -10.06
CA SER A 756 18.48 1.74 -9.20
C SER A 756 18.89 0.38 -9.76
N TYR A 757 17.91 -0.45 -10.11
CA TYR A 757 18.17 -1.82 -10.54
C TYR A 757 18.89 -1.88 -11.90
N PRO A 758 18.43 -1.18 -12.97
CA PRO A 758 19.19 -1.08 -14.21
C PRO A 758 20.62 -0.56 -14.01
N ALA A 759 20.81 0.50 -13.21
CA ALA A 759 22.13 1.10 -13.00
C ALA A 759 23.10 0.15 -12.28
N LEU A 760 22.64 -0.54 -11.24
CA LEU A 760 23.46 -1.51 -10.49
C LEU A 760 23.77 -2.76 -11.31
N TYR A 761 22.80 -3.24 -12.09
CA TYR A 761 22.94 -4.41 -12.95
C TYR A 761 23.91 -4.14 -14.12
N LEU A 762 23.67 -3.09 -14.90
CA LEU A 762 24.49 -2.70 -16.05
C LEU A 762 25.93 -2.35 -15.64
N SER A 763 26.10 -1.62 -14.53
CA SER A 763 27.43 -1.24 -14.05
C SER A 763 28.25 -2.43 -13.55
N SER A 764 27.66 -3.61 -13.36
CA SER A 764 28.37 -4.81 -12.90
C SER A 764 29.06 -5.62 -14.01
N PHE A 765 28.80 -5.30 -15.29
CA PHE A 765 29.35 -6.08 -16.40
C PHE A 765 30.88 -6.03 -16.50
N ASN A 766 31.48 -7.18 -16.79
CA ASN A 766 32.93 -7.32 -16.94
C ASN A 766 33.33 -7.06 -18.41
N ALA A 767 34.13 -6.02 -18.63
CA ALA A 767 34.54 -5.56 -19.96
C ALA A 767 35.18 -6.67 -20.80
N VAL A 768 36.01 -7.51 -20.19
CA VAL A 768 36.74 -8.58 -20.88
C VAL A 768 35.79 -9.64 -21.46
N LYS A 769 34.71 -9.99 -20.75
CA LYS A 769 33.76 -11.00 -21.21
C LYS A 769 32.86 -10.47 -22.33
N VAL A 770 32.48 -9.20 -22.25
CA VAL A 770 31.59 -8.57 -23.22
C VAL A 770 32.29 -8.32 -24.56
N LEU A 771 33.54 -7.86 -24.52
CA LEU A 771 34.32 -7.55 -25.74
C LEU A 771 34.76 -8.81 -26.51
N LYS A 772 35.00 -9.94 -25.81
CA LYS A 772 35.32 -11.23 -26.45
C LYS A 772 34.13 -11.91 -27.16
N GLY A 773 32.94 -11.29 -27.22
CA GLY A 773 31.76 -11.86 -27.89
C GLY A 773 31.13 -13.09 -27.21
N THR A 774 31.82 -13.71 -26.25
CA THR A 774 31.33 -14.88 -25.46
C THR A 774 30.21 -14.56 -24.47
N PHE A 775 29.84 -13.29 -24.31
CA PHE A 775 28.79 -12.89 -23.38
C PHE A 775 27.40 -13.21 -23.95
N LYS A 776 26.86 -14.38 -23.59
CA LYS A 776 25.43 -14.67 -23.64
C LYS A 776 24.86 -14.52 -22.24
N ALA A 777 23.85 -13.67 -22.06
CA ALA A 777 23.13 -13.58 -20.80
C ALA A 777 22.51 -14.96 -20.48
N GLY A 778 23.06 -15.68 -19.49
CA GLY A 778 22.58 -17.02 -19.12
C GLY A 778 21.17 -17.00 -18.50
N PRO A 779 20.57 -18.17 -18.23
CA PRO A 779 19.22 -18.29 -17.65
C PRO A 779 19.00 -17.48 -16.36
N ALA A 780 20.07 -17.30 -15.56
CA ALA A 780 20.08 -16.50 -14.33
C ALA A 780 19.84 -15.00 -14.57
N ALA A 781 20.15 -14.47 -15.76
CA ALA A 781 19.92 -13.07 -16.11
C ALA A 781 18.43 -12.76 -16.40
N ALA A 782 17.64 -13.77 -16.77
CA ALA A 782 16.20 -13.62 -17.03
C ALA A 782 15.35 -13.74 -15.76
N LEU A 783 15.88 -14.31 -14.68
CA LEU A 783 15.07 -14.65 -13.51
C LEU A 783 14.55 -13.43 -12.71
N PRO A 784 15.34 -12.38 -12.45
CA PRO A 784 14.83 -11.20 -11.74
C PRO A 784 13.60 -10.58 -12.43
N ARG A 785 13.59 -10.58 -13.77
CA ARG A 785 12.44 -10.14 -14.57
C ARG A 785 11.23 -11.03 -14.37
N LYS A 786 11.43 -12.36 -14.30
CA LYS A 786 10.35 -13.32 -14.01
C LYS A 786 9.74 -13.06 -12.64
N VAL A 787 10.55 -12.81 -11.60
CA VAL A 787 10.04 -12.42 -10.27
C VAL A 787 9.19 -11.16 -10.36
N LEU A 788 9.73 -10.13 -10.99
CA LEU A 788 9.09 -8.82 -11.09
C LEU A 788 7.74 -8.92 -11.81
N VAL A 789 7.64 -9.72 -12.87
CA VAL A 789 6.37 -10.01 -13.56
C VAL A 789 5.38 -10.76 -12.66
N VAL A 790 5.84 -11.77 -11.90
CA VAL A 790 4.97 -12.50 -10.96
C VAL A 790 4.38 -11.57 -9.90
N ILE A 791 5.21 -10.71 -9.28
CA ILE A 791 4.75 -9.73 -8.28
C ILE A 791 3.74 -8.77 -8.91
N GLN A 792 4.04 -8.27 -10.11
CA GLN A 792 3.20 -7.33 -10.83
C GLN A 792 1.78 -7.88 -11.08
N PHE A 793 1.69 -9.12 -11.57
CA PHE A 793 0.41 -9.79 -11.77
C PHE A 793 -0.26 -10.16 -10.44
N ALA A 794 0.49 -10.57 -9.43
CA ALA A 794 -0.09 -10.97 -8.14
C ALA A 794 -0.76 -9.79 -7.43
N VAL A 795 -0.14 -8.61 -7.48
CA VAL A 795 -0.72 -7.36 -6.96
C VAL A 795 -1.96 -6.97 -7.77
N SER A 796 -1.86 -6.99 -9.11
CA SER A 796 -2.99 -6.59 -9.98
C SER A 796 -4.21 -7.50 -9.80
N VAL A 797 -4.01 -8.82 -9.76
CA VAL A 797 -5.09 -9.79 -9.51
C VAL A 797 -5.72 -9.59 -8.14
N THR A 798 -4.90 -9.32 -7.12
CA THR A 798 -5.41 -9.03 -5.76
C THR A 798 -6.33 -7.81 -5.74
N ILE A 799 -5.95 -6.72 -6.42
CA ILE A 799 -6.76 -5.51 -6.53
C ILE A 799 -8.08 -5.77 -7.27
N ILE A 800 -8.04 -6.57 -8.36
CA ILE A 800 -9.24 -6.93 -9.13
C ILE A 800 -10.21 -7.76 -8.28
N ILE A 801 -9.71 -8.80 -7.60
CA ILE A 801 -10.55 -9.63 -6.71
C ILE A 801 -11.17 -8.77 -5.61
N GLY A 802 -10.37 -7.90 -4.98
CA GLY A 802 -10.87 -7.00 -3.94
C GLY A 802 -11.98 -6.07 -4.46
N THR A 803 -11.80 -5.51 -5.65
CA THR A 803 -12.80 -4.66 -6.30
C THR A 803 -14.11 -5.42 -6.53
N ILE A 804 -14.05 -6.63 -7.11
CA ILE A 804 -15.25 -7.45 -7.37
C ILE A 804 -15.97 -7.79 -6.06
N VAL A 805 -15.23 -8.13 -5.00
CA VAL A 805 -15.82 -8.45 -3.70
C VAL A 805 -16.51 -7.23 -3.08
N VAL A 806 -15.91 -6.04 -3.17
CA VAL A 806 -16.51 -4.78 -2.69
C VAL A 806 -17.82 -4.50 -3.42
N PHE A 807 -17.84 -4.57 -4.76
CA PHE A 807 -19.07 -4.37 -5.54
C PHE A 807 -20.14 -5.40 -5.18
N LYS A 808 -19.76 -6.68 -5.03
CA LYS A 808 -20.70 -7.73 -4.64
C LYS A 808 -21.28 -7.49 -3.25
N GLN A 809 -20.48 -7.00 -2.29
CA GLN A 809 -20.97 -6.66 -0.95
C GLN A 809 -21.95 -5.48 -0.99
N ILE A 810 -21.69 -4.47 -1.84
CA ILE A 810 -22.60 -3.33 -2.03
C ILE A 810 -23.92 -3.79 -2.65
N GLU A 811 -23.86 -4.58 -3.71
CA GLU A 811 -25.04 -5.12 -4.39
C GLU A 811 -25.87 -6.00 -3.44
N PHE A 812 -25.20 -6.88 -2.68
CA PHE A 812 -25.85 -7.69 -1.65
C PHE A 812 -26.56 -6.84 -0.59
N ALA A 813 -25.98 -5.72 -0.18
CA ALA A 813 -26.61 -4.81 0.77
C ALA A 813 -27.77 -4.00 0.16
N LYS A 814 -27.74 -3.71 -1.15
CA LYS A 814 -28.84 -3.05 -1.87
C LYS A 814 -30.06 -3.97 -2.04
N ASP A 815 -29.83 -5.26 -2.24
CA ASP A 815 -30.87 -6.28 -2.38
C ASP A 815 -31.47 -6.72 -1.04
N ARG A 816 -30.96 -6.20 0.09
CA ARG A 816 -31.49 -6.48 1.42
C ARG A 816 -32.97 -6.04 1.49
N PRO A 817 -33.89 -6.92 1.88
CA PRO A 817 -35.27 -6.52 2.15
C PRO A 817 -35.32 -5.44 3.24
N VAL A 818 -35.80 -4.26 2.89
CA VAL A 818 -35.79 -3.10 3.80
C VAL A 818 -36.96 -3.08 4.78
N GLY A 819 -37.99 -3.90 4.55
CA GLY A 819 -39.17 -4.04 5.42
C GLY A 819 -40.31 -3.06 5.17
N TYR A 820 -40.16 -2.16 4.18
CA TYR A 820 -41.17 -1.18 3.75
C TYR A 820 -41.06 -0.89 2.25
N ASP A 821 -42.08 -0.26 1.68
CA ASP A 821 -42.12 0.11 0.27
C ASP A 821 -41.57 1.53 0.05
N ARG A 822 -40.49 1.62 -0.73
CA ARG A 822 -39.79 2.87 -1.06
C ARG A 822 -40.30 3.50 -2.36
N ASP A 823 -40.91 2.71 -3.24
CA ASP A 823 -41.26 3.14 -4.58
C ASP A 823 -42.40 4.15 -4.49
N ASN A 824 -42.34 5.25 -5.24
CA ASN A 824 -43.38 6.29 -5.23
C ASN A 824 -43.68 6.89 -3.84
N LEU A 825 -42.78 6.75 -2.86
CA LEU A 825 -42.93 7.34 -1.53
C LEU A 825 -42.09 8.61 -1.45
N ILE A 826 -42.73 9.72 -1.11
CA ILE A 826 -42.06 11.02 -0.89
C ILE A 826 -42.23 11.48 0.55
N SER A 827 -41.20 12.12 1.07
CA SER A 827 -41.18 12.75 2.38
C SER A 827 -41.09 14.27 2.20
N ILE A 828 -41.95 14.99 2.89
CA ILE A 828 -42.02 16.46 2.89
C ILE A 828 -41.88 16.95 4.32
N PRO A 829 -41.12 18.01 4.61
CA PRO A 829 -41.07 18.60 5.95
C PRO A 829 -42.46 19.05 6.43
N TYR A 830 -42.79 18.77 7.69
CA TYR A 830 -44.12 19.10 8.25
C TYR A 830 -44.39 20.61 8.33
N ASN A 831 -43.35 21.44 8.45
CA ASN A 831 -43.41 22.90 8.42
C ASN A 831 -44.50 23.56 9.31
N GLY A 832 -44.86 22.92 10.42
CA GLY A 832 -45.83 23.46 11.38
C GLY A 832 -47.27 23.58 10.85
N ILE A 833 -47.68 22.73 9.90
CA ILE A 833 -49.06 22.69 9.38
C ILE A 833 -50.06 22.50 10.55
N LYS A 834 -51.00 23.45 10.69
CA LYS A 834 -52.00 23.47 11.78
C LYS A 834 -53.28 22.68 11.45
N GLU A 835 -53.66 22.61 10.18
CA GLU A 835 -54.90 21.96 9.71
C GLU A 835 -54.59 20.69 8.90
N TYR A 836 -53.85 19.76 9.50
CA TYR A 836 -53.39 18.56 8.81
C TYR A 836 -54.54 17.71 8.24
N SER A 837 -55.67 17.60 8.95
CA SER A 837 -56.84 16.84 8.49
C SER A 837 -57.43 17.39 7.19
N ALA A 838 -57.52 18.72 7.05
CA ALA A 838 -57.97 19.38 5.83
C ALA A 838 -56.95 19.22 4.69
N LEU A 839 -55.66 19.42 4.98
CA LEU A 839 -54.57 19.17 4.02
C LEU A 839 -54.61 17.75 3.47
N ARG A 840 -54.73 16.76 4.36
CA ARG A 840 -54.81 15.34 4.01
C ARG A 840 -55.97 15.08 3.06
N GLN A 841 -57.16 15.61 3.36
CA GLN A 841 -58.34 15.41 2.52
C GLN A 841 -58.18 16.07 1.15
N GLU A 842 -57.65 17.29 1.08
CA GLU A 842 -57.36 17.94 -0.20
C GLU A 842 -56.34 17.14 -1.03
N LEU A 843 -55.26 16.67 -0.41
CA LEU A 843 -54.25 15.85 -1.06
C LEU A 843 -54.86 14.57 -1.63
N LEU A 844 -55.66 13.84 -0.86
CA LEU A 844 -56.35 12.63 -1.34
C LEU A 844 -57.32 12.95 -2.48
N ASN A 845 -58.06 14.07 -2.39
CA ASN A 845 -59.02 14.50 -3.40
C ASN A 845 -58.36 14.88 -4.74
N THR A 846 -57.07 15.24 -4.75
CA THR A 846 -56.33 15.48 -6.02
C THR A 846 -56.24 14.21 -6.89
N GLY A 847 -56.39 13.03 -6.30
CA GLY A 847 -56.15 11.75 -6.97
C GLY A 847 -54.66 11.46 -7.27
N ALA A 848 -53.75 12.38 -6.93
CA ALA A 848 -52.31 12.24 -7.15
C ALA A 848 -51.61 11.34 -6.11
N VAL A 849 -52.18 11.23 -4.91
CA VAL A 849 -51.66 10.40 -3.82
C VAL A 849 -52.68 9.32 -3.43
N SER A 850 -52.20 8.13 -3.09
CA SER A 850 -53.03 7.05 -2.54
C SER A 850 -53.08 7.06 -1.01
N GLY A 851 -52.18 7.79 -0.36
CA GLY A 851 -52.11 7.85 1.09
C GLY A 851 -51.18 8.96 1.59
N VAL A 852 -51.50 9.48 2.78
CA VAL A 852 -50.82 10.60 3.43
C VAL A 852 -50.70 10.25 4.91
N SER A 853 -49.50 10.31 5.48
CA SER A 853 -49.30 10.05 6.91
C SER A 853 -48.08 10.77 7.47
N PRO A 854 -48.23 11.61 8.52
CA PRO A 854 -47.13 12.26 9.19
C PRO A 854 -46.41 11.31 10.13
N SER A 855 -45.13 11.60 10.34
CA SER A 855 -44.30 10.90 11.31
C SER A 855 -43.28 11.83 11.98
N GLY A 856 -42.87 11.46 13.18
CA GLY A 856 -41.82 12.16 13.94
C GLY A 856 -40.43 11.98 13.34
N ASN A 857 -40.25 10.99 12.45
CA ASN A 857 -38.99 10.68 11.82
C ASN A 857 -39.22 10.36 10.33
N PRO A 858 -38.24 10.65 9.45
CA PRO A 858 -38.23 10.08 8.11
C PRO A 858 -38.27 8.54 8.17
N THR A 859 -38.87 7.90 7.17
CA THR A 859 -38.90 6.43 7.05
C THR A 859 -37.49 5.81 7.01
N THR A 860 -36.49 6.62 6.65
CA THR A 860 -35.08 6.26 6.46
C THR A 860 -34.17 6.79 7.57
N ALA A 861 -34.69 7.19 8.74
CA ALA A 861 -33.85 7.58 9.86
C ALA A 861 -34.56 7.43 11.22
N THR A 862 -33.79 7.25 12.29
CA THR A 862 -34.29 7.33 13.67
C THR A 862 -33.58 8.46 14.39
N TRP A 863 -34.34 9.44 14.89
CA TRP A 863 -33.79 10.64 15.57
C TRP A 863 -34.05 10.67 17.07
N SER A 864 -34.93 9.79 17.55
CA SER A 864 -35.33 9.73 18.95
C SER A 864 -35.19 8.31 19.47
N SER A 865 -34.91 8.19 20.76
CA SER A 865 -34.83 6.91 21.43
C SER A 865 -35.36 6.99 22.86
N ALA A 866 -35.85 5.88 23.37
CA ALA A 866 -36.28 5.69 24.74
C ALA A 866 -35.41 4.65 25.42
N ASP A 867 -34.91 4.99 26.61
CA ASP A 867 -34.07 4.15 27.47
C ASP A 867 -34.78 3.75 28.79
N ASN A 868 -36.05 4.14 28.93
CA ASN A 868 -36.85 4.05 30.14
C ASN A 868 -38.11 3.16 29.99
N LEU A 869 -38.14 2.31 28.95
CA LEU A 869 -39.19 1.30 28.78
C LEU A 869 -38.99 0.17 29.80
N SER A 870 -40.05 -0.24 30.49
CA SER A 870 -40.05 -1.36 31.44
C SER A 870 -41.15 -2.36 31.10
N TRP A 871 -40.85 -3.66 31.19
CA TRP A 871 -41.77 -4.75 30.89
C TRP A 871 -41.56 -5.91 31.85
N ARG A 872 -42.52 -6.84 31.87
CA ARG A 872 -42.45 -8.00 32.74
C ARG A 872 -41.23 -8.86 32.42
N GLY A 873 -40.42 -9.17 33.43
CA GLY A 873 -39.21 -9.98 33.27
C GLY A 873 -37.97 -9.24 32.77
N LYS A 874 -38.03 -7.91 32.61
CA LYS A 874 -36.84 -7.10 32.33
C LYS A 874 -35.83 -7.20 33.48
N ASP A 875 -34.57 -7.45 33.15
CA ASP A 875 -33.47 -7.38 34.11
C ASP A 875 -33.30 -5.92 34.63
N PRO A 876 -33.45 -5.67 35.94
CA PRO A 876 -33.29 -4.33 36.51
C PRO A 876 -31.90 -3.72 36.31
N ASN A 877 -30.87 -4.55 36.10
CA ASN A 877 -29.49 -4.11 35.90
C ASN A 877 -29.13 -3.86 34.42
N ARG A 878 -30.06 -4.14 33.50
CA ARG A 878 -29.83 -4.02 32.06
C ARG A 878 -30.72 -2.93 31.47
N GLN A 879 -30.07 -1.87 31.00
CA GLN A 879 -30.77 -0.78 30.33
C GLN A 879 -30.74 -0.98 28.82
N GLU A 880 -31.92 -1.02 28.23
CA GLU A 880 -32.12 -1.22 26.79
C GLU A 880 -32.62 0.07 26.16
N VAL A 881 -32.12 0.35 24.96
CA VAL A 881 -32.50 1.53 24.18
C VAL A 881 -33.28 1.08 22.96
N PHE A 882 -34.43 1.72 22.75
CA PHE A 882 -35.29 1.52 21.60
C PHE A 882 -35.41 2.82 20.83
N GLY A 883 -35.32 2.77 19.51
CA GLY A 883 -35.72 3.90 18.68
C GLY A 883 -37.20 4.20 18.91
N THR A 884 -37.57 5.46 19.04
CA THR A 884 -38.96 5.89 19.14
C THR A 884 -39.36 6.61 17.87
N VAL A 885 -40.46 6.18 17.27
CA VAL A 885 -41.01 6.81 16.07
C VAL A 885 -42.48 7.13 16.31
N LEU A 886 -42.78 8.42 16.31
CA LEU A 886 -44.16 8.89 16.35
C LEU A 886 -44.79 8.70 14.98
N VAL A 887 -45.96 8.09 14.92
CA VAL A 887 -46.67 7.75 13.69
C VAL A 887 -48.14 8.13 13.77
N ASP A 888 -48.70 8.52 12.64
CA ASP A 888 -50.14 8.61 12.45
C ASP A 888 -50.75 7.22 12.14
N PRO A 889 -52.04 6.96 12.42
CA PRO A 889 -52.65 5.64 12.22
C PRO A 889 -52.50 5.08 10.81
N ASP A 890 -52.43 5.93 9.79
CA ASP A 890 -52.34 5.48 8.40
C ASP A 890 -50.88 5.15 7.99
N PHE A 891 -49.88 5.39 8.85
CA PHE A 891 -48.45 5.28 8.53
C PHE A 891 -48.10 3.92 7.94
N GLY A 892 -48.61 2.85 8.55
CA GLY A 892 -48.40 1.49 8.10
C GLY A 892 -48.87 1.22 6.67
N SER A 893 -50.05 1.73 6.34
CA SER A 893 -50.65 1.60 5.00
C SER A 893 -49.93 2.45 3.94
N VAL A 894 -49.42 3.63 4.32
CA VAL A 894 -48.72 4.56 3.42
C VAL A 894 -47.30 4.07 3.11
N VAL A 895 -46.57 3.64 4.15
CA VAL A 895 -45.20 3.14 4.05
C VAL A 895 -45.15 1.69 3.58
N GLY A 896 -46.25 0.95 3.71
CA GLY A 896 -46.37 -0.43 3.26
C GLY A 896 -45.54 -1.40 4.12
N TRP A 897 -45.49 -1.17 5.44
CA TRP A 897 -44.85 -2.12 6.34
C TRP A 897 -45.66 -3.42 6.43
N LYS A 898 -45.02 -4.50 6.88
CA LYS A 898 -45.69 -5.82 6.97
C LYS A 898 -45.89 -6.20 8.43
N MET A 899 -47.15 -6.38 8.83
CA MET A 899 -47.48 -6.97 10.12
C MET A 899 -47.00 -8.43 10.16
N LYS A 900 -46.39 -8.82 11.28
CA LYS A 900 -46.03 -10.20 11.59
C LYS A 900 -47.08 -10.83 12.51
N GLU A 901 -47.45 -10.13 13.58
CA GLU A 901 -48.37 -10.57 14.62
C GLU A 901 -49.22 -9.38 15.11
N GLY A 902 -50.43 -9.63 15.60
CA GLY A 902 -51.34 -8.58 16.09
C GLY A 902 -51.96 -7.74 14.97
N ARG A 903 -52.24 -6.46 15.27
CA ARG A 903 -52.90 -5.53 14.35
C ARG A 903 -52.15 -4.21 14.23
N ASP A 904 -52.44 -3.49 13.15
CA ASP A 904 -51.96 -2.13 12.92
C ASP A 904 -52.79 -1.10 13.74
N PHE A 905 -52.30 0.13 13.80
CA PHE A 905 -53.04 1.28 14.32
C PHE A 905 -54.29 1.52 13.46
N SER A 906 -55.37 1.96 14.10
CA SER A 906 -56.62 2.29 13.39
C SER A 906 -57.30 3.50 14.00
N ARG A 907 -57.80 4.39 13.15
CA ARG A 907 -58.60 5.56 13.56
C ARG A 907 -59.93 5.16 14.23
N GLN A 908 -60.38 3.91 14.06
CA GLN A 908 -61.63 3.43 14.66
C GLN A 908 -61.50 3.15 16.17
N PHE A 909 -60.28 2.96 16.68
CA PHE A 909 -60.02 2.61 18.08
C PHE A 909 -59.31 3.77 18.80
N LEU A 910 -60.06 4.54 19.58
CA LEU A 910 -59.50 5.64 20.38
C LEU A 910 -58.45 5.15 21.41
N SER A 911 -58.55 3.89 21.84
CA SER A 911 -57.57 3.24 22.73
C SER A 911 -56.16 3.11 22.12
N ASP A 912 -56.02 3.22 20.80
CA ASP A 912 -54.74 3.07 20.09
C ASP A 912 -53.75 4.19 20.43
N SER A 913 -54.26 5.33 20.92
CA SER A 913 -53.49 6.43 21.50
C SER A 913 -52.61 6.02 22.69
N SER A 914 -52.88 4.87 23.33
CA SER A 914 -52.04 4.29 24.39
C SER A 914 -51.50 2.90 23.99
N GLY A 915 -51.31 2.68 22.69
CA GLY A 915 -50.80 1.44 22.11
C GLY A 915 -49.39 1.56 21.54
N PHE A 916 -48.65 0.46 21.55
CA PHE A 916 -47.33 0.32 20.93
C PHE A 916 -47.33 -0.74 19.84
N ILE A 917 -46.61 -0.45 18.76
CA ILE A 917 -46.20 -1.45 17.77
C ILE A 917 -44.68 -1.57 17.82
N PHE A 918 -44.17 -2.80 17.87
CA PHE A 918 -42.73 -3.07 17.91
C PHE A 918 -42.28 -3.74 16.61
N ASN A 919 -41.01 -3.58 16.23
CA ASN A 919 -40.43 -4.45 15.21
C ASN A 919 -39.88 -5.77 15.81
N GLU A 920 -39.59 -6.75 14.95
CA GLU A 920 -39.07 -8.05 15.40
C GLU A 920 -37.77 -7.92 16.19
N ALA A 921 -36.89 -6.99 15.81
CA ALA A 921 -35.65 -6.71 16.53
C ALA A 921 -35.91 -6.27 17.99
N ALA A 922 -36.90 -5.40 18.22
CA ALA A 922 -37.29 -4.99 19.57
C ALA A 922 -37.84 -6.15 20.40
N ILE A 923 -38.73 -6.98 19.84
CA ILE A 923 -39.26 -8.14 20.56
C ILE A 923 -38.16 -9.15 20.91
N ARG A 924 -37.23 -9.42 19.97
CA ARG A 924 -36.06 -10.27 20.23
C ARG A 924 -35.17 -9.72 21.35
N GLN A 925 -34.99 -8.40 21.42
CA GLN A 925 -34.21 -7.77 22.48
C GLN A 925 -34.93 -7.79 23.83
N MET A 926 -36.25 -7.65 23.84
CA MET A 926 -37.06 -7.74 25.06
C MET A 926 -37.18 -9.18 25.59
N GLY A 927 -36.94 -10.18 24.73
CA GLY A 927 -37.05 -11.59 25.08
C GLY A 927 -38.49 -12.08 25.28
N LEU A 928 -39.47 -11.34 24.77
CA LEU A 928 -40.89 -11.69 24.87
C LEU A 928 -41.24 -12.78 23.85
N LYS A 929 -41.98 -13.81 24.29
CA LYS A 929 -42.47 -14.89 23.42
C LYS A 929 -43.84 -14.59 22.82
N GLU A 930 -44.73 -14.01 23.62
CA GLU A 930 -46.09 -13.61 23.24
C GLU A 930 -46.22 -12.11 23.49
N PRO A 931 -45.80 -11.27 22.53
CA PRO A 931 -45.68 -9.83 22.76
C PRO A 931 -47.01 -9.09 22.70
N VAL A 932 -47.98 -9.56 21.92
CA VAL A 932 -49.26 -8.86 21.71
C VAL A 932 -50.14 -8.97 22.96
N GLY A 933 -50.67 -7.83 23.42
CA GLY A 933 -51.47 -7.74 24.64
C GLY A 933 -50.66 -7.53 25.93
N GLU A 934 -49.34 -7.64 25.88
CA GLU A 934 -48.47 -7.36 27.04
C GLU A 934 -48.47 -5.86 27.39
N ILE A 935 -48.33 -5.55 28.68
CA ILE A 935 -48.28 -4.17 29.19
C ILE A 935 -46.83 -3.70 29.34
N ILE A 936 -46.51 -2.59 28.68
CA ILE A 936 -45.22 -1.91 28.74
C ILE A 936 -45.38 -0.60 29.49
N LYS A 937 -44.51 -0.35 30.46
CA LYS A 937 -44.46 0.92 31.21
C LYS A 937 -43.50 1.88 30.54
N TRP A 938 -43.98 3.07 30.20
CA TRP A 938 -43.18 4.16 29.64
C TRP A 938 -43.53 5.48 30.34
N HIS A 939 -42.52 6.16 30.91
CA HIS A 939 -42.70 7.32 31.80
C HIS A 939 -43.70 7.11 32.95
N GLY A 940 -43.81 5.87 33.46
CA GLY A 940 -44.75 5.50 34.52
C GLY A 940 -46.19 5.27 34.06
N LYS A 941 -46.52 5.51 32.78
CA LYS A 941 -47.81 5.19 32.16
C LYS A 941 -47.76 3.77 31.56
N GLU A 942 -48.89 3.07 31.61
CA GLU A 942 -49.05 1.74 31.01
C GLU A 942 -49.53 1.85 29.55
N TRP A 943 -48.88 1.07 28.68
CA TRP A 943 -49.13 1.02 27.24
C TRP A 943 -49.30 -0.44 26.81
N ASN A 944 -50.25 -0.70 25.91
CA ASN A 944 -50.53 -2.05 25.42
C ASN A 944 -49.80 -2.32 24.11
N VAL A 945 -49.19 -3.50 23.96
CA VAL A 945 -48.63 -3.91 22.68
C VAL A 945 -49.76 -4.35 21.73
N LEU A 946 -49.97 -3.60 20.64
CA LEU A 946 -51.01 -3.85 19.65
C LEU A 946 -50.58 -4.86 18.57
N GLY A 947 -49.30 -4.86 18.23
CA GLY A 947 -48.78 -5.70 17.15
C GLY A 947 -47.27 -5.65 17.01
N VAL A 948 -46.78 -6.53 16.15
CA VAL A 948 -45.37 -6.64 15.78
C VAL A 948 -45.24 -6.54 14.27
N VAL A 949 -44.42 -5.62 13.79
CA VAL A 949 -44.08 -5.46 12.36
C VAL A 949 -42.78 -6.19 12.03
N LYS A 950 -42.62 -6.56 10.76
CA LYS A 950 -41.34 -7.04 10.23
C LYS A 950 -40.26 -5.97 10.41
N ASP A 951 -39.01 -6.42 10.46
CA ASP A 951 -37.85 -5.55 10.63
C ASP A 951 -37.74 -4.49 9.53
N MET A 952 -37.78 -3.21 9.94
CA MET A 952 -37.54 -2.06 9.07
C MET A 952 -36.09 -1.59 9.14
N VAL A 953 -35.41 -1.58 8.00
CA VAL A 953 -34.04 -1.06 7.87
C VAL A 953 -34.10 0.46 7.72
N MET A 954 -34.20 1.15 8.85
CA MET A 954 -34.31 2.61 8.89
C MET A 954 -32.96 3.31 8.87
N ASN A 955 -31.92 2.82 9.56
CA ASN A 955 -30.61 3.50 9.62
C ASN A 955 -29.65 2.99 8.55
N SER A 956 -28.49 2.44 8.91
CA SER A 956 -27.51 1.91 7.95
C SER A 956 -27.98 0.58 7.32
N PRO A 957 -27.81 0.39 5.99
CA PRO A 957 -28.11 -0.88 5.32
C PRO A 957 -27.12 -1.99 5.70
N PHE A 958 -25.97 -1.65 6.28
CA PHE A 958 -24.90 -2.57 6.67
C PHE A 958 -24.99 -3.05 8.12
N ASP A 959 -25.71 -2.30 8.96
CA ASP A 959 -25.82 -2.55 10.39
C ASP A 959 -26.99 -3.50 10.73
N PRO A 960 -26.99 -4.09 11.95
CA PRO A 960 -28.16 -4.75 12.49
C PRO A 960 -29.40 -3.85 12.47
N VAL A 961 -30.58 -4.45 12.34
CA VAL A 961 -31.84 -3.71 12.39
C VAL A 961 -31.98 -3.04 13.75
N THR A 962 -32.26 -1.74 13.75
CA THR A 962 -32.48 -0.99 14.99
C THR A 962 -33.78 -1.46 15.64
N PRO A 963 -33.78 -1.79 16.95
CA PRO A 963 -35.00 -2.05 17.72
C PRO A 963 -35.83 -0.77 17.80
N VAL A 964 -37.08 -0.80 17.35
CA VAL A 964 -37.94 0.39 17.28
C VAL A 964 -39.30 0.11 17.91
N VAL A 965 -39.81 1.10 18.63
CA VAL A 965 -41.21 1.22 19.06
C VAL A 965 -41.89 2.35 18.29
N PHE A 966 -43.03 2.03 17.71
CA PHE A 966 -43.92 2.96 17.03
C PHE A 966 -45.08 3.28 17.96
N LEU A 967 -45.40 4.57 18.06
CA LEU A 967 -46.46 5.07 18.94
C LEU A 967 -47.16 6.28 18.33
N MET A 968 -48.38 6.55 18.80
CA MET A 968 -49.14 7.73 18.39
C MET A 968 -48.87 8.91 19.32
N ASP A 969 -48.86 10.12 18.75
CA ASP A 969 -48.89 11.37 19.52
C ASP A 969 -50.35 11.69 19.89
N ASP A 970 -50.62 12.04 21.16
CA ASP A 970 -51.95 12.43 21.63
C ASP A 970 -52.29 13.90 21.30
N ARG A 971 -51.34 14.66 20.73
CA ARG A 971 -51.47 16.12 20.56
C ARG A 971 -51.20 16.68 19.17
N GLU A 972 -50.96 15.87 18.13
CA GLU A 972 -50.64 16.33 16.76
C GLU A 972 -49.51 17.39 16.66
N ARG A 973 -48.69 17.55 17.71
CA ARG A 973 -47.76 18.69 17.88
C ARG A 973 -46.29 18.32 17.62
N SER A 974 -45.98 17.05 17.41
CA SER A 974 -44.60 16.54 17.41
C SER A 974 -44.15 15.87 16.11
N PHE A 975 -44.89 16.04 15.01
CA PHE A 975 -44.51 15.49 13.71
C PHE A 975 -43.46 16.37 13.01
N ASN A 976 -42.49 15.72 12.34
CA ASN A 976 -41.41 16.41 11.64
C ASN A 976 -41.52 16.28 10.12
N VAL A 977 -42.14 15.21 9.63
CA VAL A 977 -42.29 14.92 8.20
C VAL A 977 -43.70 14.42 7.86
N ILE A 978 -44.11 14.61 6.62
CA ILE A 978 -45.31 14.06 6.01
C ILE A 978 -44.88 13.10 4.90
N ASN A 979 -45.25 11.83 5.03
CA ASN A 979 -45.02 10.82 4.01
C ASN A 979 -46.23 10.75 3.09
N LEU A 980 -46.00 10.80 1.78
CA LEU A 980 -47.03 10.70 0.75
C LEU A 980 -46.70 9.55 -0.20
N LYS A 981 -47.66 8.66 -0.40
CA LYS A 981 -47.56 7.61 -1.41
C LYS A 981 -48.20 8.11 -2.70
N LEU A 982 -47.41 8.31 -3.75
CA LEU A 982 -47.92 8.71 -5.06
C LEU A 982 -48.71 7.56 -5.69
N LYS A 983 -49.82 7.89 -6.34
CA LYS A 983 -50.66 6.91 -7.02
C LYS A 983 -49.97 6.44 -8.31
N ALA A 984 -49.94 5.13 -8.53
CA ALA A 984 -49.39 4.56 -9.76
C ALA A 984 -50.22 4.99 -11.00
N GLY A 985 -49.54 5.26 -12.12
CA GLY A 985 -50.17 5.59 -13.40
C GLY A 985 -50.25 7.08 -13.76
N LEU A 986 -49.94 7.98 -12.82
CA LEU A 986 -49.79 9.42 -13.09
C LEU A 986 -48.31 9.77 -13.32
N PRO A 987 -47.97 10.63 -14.30
CA PRO A 987 -46.63 11.18 -14.41
C PRO A 987 -46.23 11.90 -13.12
N VAL A 988 -45.06 11.57 -12.57
CA VAL A 988 -44.56 12.12 -11.29
C VAL A 988 -44.56 13.65 -11.28
N ALA A 989 -44.22 14.28 -12.39
CA ALA A 989 -44.24 15.74 -12.53
C ALA A 989 -45.64 16.34 -12.29
N ASN A 990 -46.70 15.71 -12.84
CA ASN A 990 -48.08 16.16 -12.65
C ASN A 990 -48.56 15.93 -11.22
N ALA A 991 -48.16 14.80 -10.61
CA ALA A 991 -48.46 14.51 -9.22
C ALA A 991 -47.81 15.55 -8.29
N LEU A 992 -46.53 15.85 -8.49
CA LEU A 992 -45.81 16.86 -7.72
C LEU A 992 -46.39 18.26 -7.89
N ALA A 993 -46.76 18.68 -9.10
CA ALA A 993 -47.39 19.98 -9.33
C ALA A 993 -48.75 20.10 -8.60
N SER A 994 -49.53 19.02 -8.60
CA SER A 994 -50.81 18.97 -7.88
C SER A 994 -50.61 19.04 -6.36
N ILE A 995 -49.62 18.32 -5.83
CA ILE A 995 -49.26 18.33 -4.41
C ILE A 995 -48.73 19.71 -4.01
N GLU A 996 -47.85 20.32 -4.81
CA GLU A 996 -47.30 21.65 -4.57
C GLU A 996 -48.41 22.71 -4.49
N ALA A 997 -49.39 22.66 -5.40
CA ALA A 997 -50.52 23.59 -5.40
C ALA A 997 -51.34 23.49 -4.11
N VAL A 998 -51.54 22.28 -3.57
CA VAL A 998 -52.21 22.08 -2.28
C VAL A 998 -51.33 22.58 -1.14
N PHE A 999 -50.05 22.21 -1.09
CA PHE A 999 -49.14 22.67 -0.03
C PHE A 999 -49.01 24.19 0.04
N LYS A 1000 -49.00 24.89 -1.09
CA LYS A 1000 -48.97 26.37 -1.12
C LYS A 1000 -50.21 27.02 -0.51
N LYS A 1001 -51.36 26.34 -0.43
CA LYS A 1001 -52.55 26.87 0.26
C LYS A 1001 -52.40 26.82 1.78
N PHE A 1002 -51.86 25.71 2.30
CA PHE A 1002 -51.76 25.46 3.73
C PHE A 1002 -50.46 25.98 4.36
N ALA A 1003 -49.40 26.14 3.56
CA ALA A 1003 -48.10 26.67 3.97
C ALA A 1003 -47.53 27.61 2.89
N PRO A 1004 -48.17 28.77 2.61
CA PRO A 1004 -47.79 29.67 1.52
C PRO A 1004 -46.38 30.27 1.67
N GLU A 1005 -45.89 30.39 2.90
CA GLU A 1005 -44.58 30.98 3.21
C GLU A 1005 -43.43 29.94 3.21
N ALA A 1006 -43.76 28.64 3.17
CA ALA A 1006 -42.77 27.57 3.17
C ALA A 1006 -42.42 27.12 1.74
N PRO A 1007 -41.13 26.92 1.41
CA PRO A 1007 -40.76 26.37 0.12
C PRO A 1007 -41.23 24.91 0.01
N PHE A 1008 -41.83 24.56 -1.12
CA PHE A 1008 -42.17 23.18 -1.42
C PHE A 1008 -40.90 22.37 -1.66
N THR A 1009 -40.46 21.66 -0.62
CA THR A 1009 -39.28 20.80 -0.64
C THR A 1009 -39.72 19.36 -0.37
N TYR A 1010 -39.23 18.44 -1.19
CA TYR A 1010 -39.59 17.03 -1.08
C TYR A 1010 -38.35 16.17 -1.31
N LYS A 1011 -38.33 15.00 -0.69
CA LYS A 1011 -37.29 13.99 -0.86
C LYS A 1011 -37.96 12.67 -1.22
N PHE A 1012 -37.46 11.99 -2.25
CA PHE A 1012 -37.92 10.64 -2.53
C PHE A 1012 -37.23 9.65 -1.58
N VAL A 1013 -37.99 8.75 -0.99
CA VAL A 1013 -37.50 7.83 0.04
C VAL A 1013 -36.49 6.83 -0.55
N ASP A 1014 -36.65 6.42 -1.80
CA ASP A 1014 -35.68 5.60 -2.53
C ASP A 1014 -34.33 6.34 -2.70
N SER A 1015 -34.36 7.63 -3.02
CA SER A 1015 -33.19 8.47 -3.20
C SER A 1015 -32.46 8.71 -1.87
N GLU A 1016 -33.19 8.99 -0.78
CA GLU A 1016 -32.61 9.13 0.56
C GLU A 1016 -31.99 7.80 1.04
N TYR A 1017 -32.63 6.67 0.74
CA TYR A 1017 -32.06 5.38 1.06
C TYR A 1017 -30.82 5.07 0.21
N ALA A 1018 -30.84 5.41 -1.08
CA ALA A 1018 -29.69 5.26 -1.98
C ALA A 1018 -28.47 6.09 -1.53
N GLN A 1019 -28.70 7.27 -0.94
CA GLN A 1019 -27.62 8.11 -0.41
C GLN A 1019 -26.76 7.39 0.64
N LYS A 1020 -27.31 6.39 1.34
CA LYS A 1020 -26.59 5.60 2.35
C LYS A 1020 -25.53 4.66 1.78
N PHE A 1021 -25.54 4.43 0.47
CA PHE A 1021 -24.53 3.62 -0.23
C PHE A 1021 -23.47 4.48 -0.90
N LEU A 1022 -23.57 5.82 -0.87
CA LEU A 1022 -22.67 6.68 -1.63
C LEU A 1022 -21.21 6.51 -1.20
N ALA A 1023 -20.92 6.34 0.08
CA ALA A 1023 -19.55 6.18 0.56
C ALA A 1023 -18.91 4.89 0.00
N GLU A 1024 -19.63 3.77 0.07
CA GLU A 1024 -19.19 2.48 -0.43
C GLU A 1024 -19.15 2.46 -1.97
N GLU A 1025 -20.12 3.07 -2.65
CA GLU A 1025 -20.12 3.22 -4.10
C GLU A 1025 -18.93 4.04 -4.60
N ARG A 1026 -18.64 5.17 -3.95
CA ARG A 1026 -17.46 5.99 -4.28
C ARG A 1026 -16.20 5.18 -4.08
N THR A 1027 -16.12 4.42 -2.98
CA THR A 1027 -15.00 3.52 -2.69
C THR A 1027 -14.83 2.45 -3.77
N GLY A 1028 -15.92 1.79 -4.18
CA GLY A 1028 -15.94 0.79 -5.24
C GLY A 1028 -15.57 1.37 -6.61
N LYS A 1029 -16.11 2.54 -6.98
CA LYS A 1029 -15.78 3.25 -8.22
C LYS A 1029 -14.30 3.63 -8.27
N LEU A 1030 -13.75 4.21 -7.20
CA LEU A 1030 -12.32 4.51 -7.09
C LEU A 1030 -11.45 3.25 -7.22
N ALA A 1031 -11.81 2.17 -6.51
CA ALA A 1031 -11.12 0.88 -6.62
C ALA A 1031 -11.15 0.32 -8.05
N SER A 1032 -12.27 0.45 -8.77
CA SER A 1032 -12.40 0.01 -10.17
C SER A 1032 -11.46 0.74 -11.12
N VAL A 1033 -11.34 2.06 -10.97
CA VAL A 1033 -10.40 2.87 -11.76
C VAL A 1033 -8.97 2.40 -11.51
N PHE A 1034 -8.59 2.18 -10.26
CA PHE A 1034 -7.25 1.70 -9.91
C PHE A 1034 -6.99 0.27 -10.41
N ALA A 1035 -8.00 -0.61 -10.38
CA ALA A 1035 -7.90 -1.96 -10.93
C ALA A 1035 -7.65 -1.93 -12.45
N VAL A 1036 -8.41 -1.12 -13.20
CA VAL A 1036 -8.24 -0.95 -14.66
C VAL A 1036 -6.84 -0.41 -14.97
N LEU A 1037 -6.37 0.59 -14.22
CA LEU A 1037 -5.04 1.17 -14.42
C LEU A 1037 -3.91 0.18 -14.06
N ALA A 1038 -4.08 -0.62 -13.00
CA ALA A 1038 -3.13 -1.68 -12.65
C ALA A 1038 -3.05 -2.77 -13.74
N ILE A 1039 -4.19 -3.15 -14.32
CA ILE A 1039 -4.25 -4.05 -15.50
C ILE A 1039 -3.51 -3.40 -16.66
N PHE A 1040 -3.81 -2.15 -16.99
CA PHE A 1040 -3.20 -1.44 -18.11
C PHE A 1040 -1.68 -1.36 -17.99
N ILE A 1041 -1.16 -0.94 -16.84
CA ILE A 1041 0.28 -0.91 -16.55
C ILE A 1041 0.87 -2.31 -16.67
N SER A 1042 0.15 -3.33 -16.19
CA SER A 1042 0.63 -4.71 -16.25
C SER A 1042 0.75 -5.24 -17.68
N CYS A 1043 -0.24 -4.92 -18.52
CA CYS A 1043 -0.25 -5.28 -19.94
C CYS A 1043 0.89 -4.60 -20.68
N LEU A 1044 1.11 -3.30 -20.45
CA LEU A 1044 2.23 -2.56 -21.06
C LEU A 1044 3.59 -3.20 -20.74
N GLY A 1045 3.78 -3.63 -19.49
CA GLY A 1045 5.03 -4.30 -19.11
C GLY A 1045 5.21 -5.67 -19.73
N LEU A 1046 4.14 -6.46 -19.77
CA LEU A 1046 4.16 -7.75 -20.45
C LEU A 1046 4.44 -7.58 -21.95
N PHE A 1047 3.76 -6.63 -22.59
CA PHE A 1047 3.95 -6.28 -23.99
C PHE A 1047 5.39 -5.92 -24.30
N GLY A 1048 5.98 -5.04 -23.49
CA GLY A 1048 7.36 -4.62 -23.64
C GLY A 1048 8.38 -5.76 -23.49
N VAL A 1049 8.18 -6.64 -22.50
CA VAL A 1049 9.05 -7.81 -22.28
C VAL A 1049 8.87 -8.84 -23.39
N ALA A 1050 7.64 -9.11 -23.82
CA ALA A 1050 7.34 -10.03 -24.92
C ALA A 1050 7.96 -9.56 -26.23
N SER A 1051 7.85 -8.26 -26.56
CA SER A 1051 8.51 -7.66 -27.73
C SER A 1051 10.01 -7.89 -27.70
N PHE A 1052 10.66 -7.70 -26.55
CA PHE A 1052 12.10 -7.90 -26.42
C PHE A 1052 12.51 -9.37 -26.57
N VAL A 1053 11.77 -10.29 -25.94
CA VAL A 1053 12.07 -11.74 -26.04
C VAL A 1053 11.86 -12.22 -27.48
N ALA A 1054 10.81 -11.74 -28.15
CA ALA A 1054 10.59 -12.01 -29.56
C ALA A 1054 11.75 -11.49 -30.42
N GLU A 1055 12.21 -10.25 -30.21
CA GLU A 1055 13.40 -9.68 -30.87
C GLU A 1055 14.66 -10.53 -30.66
N GLN A 1056 14.90 -10.98 -29.42
CA GLN A 1056 16.11 -11.74 -29.07
C GLN A 1056 16.12 -13.14 -29.70
N ARG A 1057 14.94 -13.75 -29.87
CA ARG A 1057 14.79 -15.09 -30.44
C ARG A 1057 14.54 -15.09 -31.95
N ILE A 1058 14.64 -13.96 -32.66
CA ILE A 1058 14.41 -13.89 -34.12
C ILE A 1058 15.25 -14.93 -34.89
N LYS A 1059 16.54 -15.08 -34.58
CA LYS A 1059 17.41 -16.07 -35.26
C LYS A 1059 17.02 -17.51 -34.91
N GLU A 1060 16.73 -17.79 -33.64
CA GLU A 1060 16.27 -19.11 -33.19
C GLU A 1060 14.95 -19.51 -33.86
N ILE A 1061 14.00 -18.57 -33.91
CA ILE A 1061 12.70 -18.70 -34.57
C ILE A 1061 12.89 -18.93 -36.08
N GLY A 1062 13.77 -18.17 -36.72
CA GLY A 1062 14.11 -18.33 -38.13
C GLY A 1062 14.69 -19.72 -38.44
N ILE A 1063 15.63 -20.20 -37.64
CA ILE A 1063 16.21 -21.54 -37.77
C ILE A 1063 15.12 -22.61 -37.57
N ARG A 1064 14.32 -22.51 -36.50
CA ARG A 1064 13.23 -23.47 -36.24
C ARG A 1064 12.20 -23.52 -37.37
N LYS A 1065 11.87 -22.36 -37.95
CA LYS A 1065 10.92 -22.26 -39.07
C LYS A 1065 11.47 -22.89 -40.35
N VAL A 1066 12.77 -22.71 -40.63
CA VAL A 1066 13.45 -23.41 -41.74
C VAL A 1066 13.51 -24.92 -41.49
N LEU A 1067 13.62 -25.34 -40.22
CA LEU A 1067 13.54 -26.74 -39.80
C LEU A 1067 12.10 -27.30 -39.71
N GLY A 1068 11.09 -26.59 -40.20
CA GLY A 1068 9.70 -27.08 -40.30
C GLY A 1068 8.80 -26.80 -39.09
N ALA A 1069 9.21 -25.98 -38.12
CA ALA A 1069 8.33 -25.61 -37.00
C ALA A 1069 7.15 -24.74 -37.46
N SER A 1070 5.93 -25.17 -37.11
CA SER A 1070 4.70 -24.41 -37.39
C SER A 1070 4.62 -23.11 -36.58
N VAL A 1071 3.87 -22.12 -37.10
CA VAL A 1071 3.60 -20.85 -36.39
C VAL A 1071 2.99 -21.11 -35.00
N MET A 1072 2.11 -22.11 -34.89
CA MET A 1072 1.46 -22.49 -33.63
C MET A 1072 2.45 -23.06 -32.60
N SER A 1073 3.43 -23.85 -33.04
CA SER A 1073 4.51 -24.36 -32.18
C SER A 1073 5.38 -23.22 -31.62
N ILE A 1074 5.72 -22.25 -32.48
CA ILE A 1074 6.52 -21.07 -32.10
C ILE A 1074 5.73 -20.19 -31.12
N TRP A 1075 4.45 -19.92 -31.42
CA TRP A 1075 3.55 -19.18 -30.55
C TRP A 1075 3.37 -19.88 -29.19
N GLY A 1076 3.14 -21.20 -29.18
CA GLY A 1076 2.98 -21.98 -27.96
C GLY A 1076 4.24 -21.97 -27.08
N SER A 1077 5.43 -22.07 -27.70
CA SER A 1077 6.69 -21.99 -26.98
C SER A 1077 6.92 -20.64 -26.30
N LEU A 1078 6.56 -19.52 -26.95
CA LEU A 1078 6.68 -18.19 -26.35
C LEU A 1078 5.61 -17.95 -25.28
N SER A 1079 4.36 -18.31 -25.57
CA SER A 1079 3.21 -18.07 -24.69
C SER A 1079 3.28 -18.88 -23.40
N ARG A 1080 3.77 -20.12 -23.46
CA ARG A 1080 3.93 -20.99 -22.27
C ARG A 1080 4.81 -20.37 -21.19
N GLU A 1081 5.84 -19.61 -21.56
CA GLU A 1081 6.70 -18.94 -20.59
C GLU A 1081 5.95 -17.87 -19.78
N PHE A 1082 5.06 -17.11 -20.43
CA PHE A 1082 4.28 -16.06 -19.77
C PHE A 1082 3.07 -16.61 -19.01
N VAL A 1083 2.35 -17.58 -19.58
CA VAL A 1083 1.24 -18.28 -18.92
C VAL A 1083 1.70 -18.91 -17.61
N LEU A 1084 2.90 -19.50 -17.58
CA LEU A 1084 3.45 -20.07 -16.35
C LEU A 1084 3.73 -19.01 -15.28
N LEU A 1085 4.21 -17.82 -15.65
CA LEU A 1085 4.41 -16.71 -14.70
C LEU A 1085 3.09 -16.21 -14.13
N VAL A 1086 2.06 -16.08 -14.97
CA VAL A 1086 0.73 -15.66 -14.53
C VAL A 1086 0.09 -16.73 -13.66
N GLY A 1087 0.23 -18.02 -13.99
CA GLY A 1087 -0.25 -19.12 -13.15
C GLY A 1087 0.36 -19.11 -11.74
N ILE A 1088 1.66 -18.81 -11.62
CA ILE A 1088 2.32 -18.63 -10.32
C ILE A 1088 1.77 -17.41 -9.58
N ALA A 1089 1.57 -16.30 -10.30
CA ALA A 1089 0.97 -15.10 -9.72
C ALA A 1089 -0.43 -15.38 -9.16
N LEU A 1090 -1.26 -16.16 -9.86
CA LEU A 1090 -2.58 -16.59 -9.39
C LEU A 1090 -2.50 -17.47 -8.15
N LEU A 1091 -1.55 -18.41 -8.09
CA LEU A 1091 -1.33 -19.27 -6.92
C LEU A 1091 -0.99 -18.44 -5.66
N ILE A 1092 -0.35 -17.29 -5.83
CA ILE A 1092 -0.04 -16.35 -4.74
C ILE A 1092 -1.24 -15.43 -4.44
N ALA A 1093 -1.84 -14.85 -5.47
CA ALA A 1093 -2.87 -13.82 -5.33
C ALA A 1093 -4.18 -14.36 -4.78
N VAL A 1094 -4.62 -15.55 -5.19
CA VAL A 1094 -5.88 -16.16 -4.75
C VAL A 1094 -5.96 -16.35 -3.24
N PRO A 1095 -5.03 -17.06 -2.56
CA PRO A 1095 -5.11 -17.26 -1.11
C PRO A 1095 -4.94 -15.95 -0.35
N LEU A 1096 -4.09 -15.05 -0.84
CA LEU A 1096 -3.87 -13.75 -0.20
C LEU A 1096 -5.12 -12.87 -0.28
N SER A 1097 -5.75 -12.79 -1.46
CA SER A 1097 -6.99 -12.05 -1.67
C SER A 1097 -8.13 -12.63 -0.85
N TRP A 1098 -8.25 -13.96 -0.81
CA TRP A 1098 -9.26 -14.62 0.01
C TRP A 1098 -9.09 -14.27 1.48
N TYR A 1099 -7.87 -14.30 2.02
CA TYR A 1099 -7.58 -13.97 3.42
C TYR A 1099 -7.99 -12.52 3.75
N PHE A 1100 -7.53 -11.54 2.96
CA PHE A 1100 -7.85 -10.12 3.21
C PHE A 1100 -9.32 -9.81 3.03
N MET A 1101 -9.94 -10.32 1.97
CA MET A 1101 -11.36 -10.07 1.71
C MET A 1101 -12.27 -10.79 2.70
N HIS A 1102 -11.86 -11.95 3.20
CA HIS A 1102 -12.60 -12.63 4.27
C HIS A 1102 -12.57 -11.80 5.56
N GLN A 1103 -11.41 -11.31 5.98
CA GLN A 1103 -11.28 -10.44 7.15
C GLN A 1103 -12.07 -9.13 6.99
N TRP A 1104 -12.02 -8.52 5.81
CA TRP A 1104 -12.77 -7.30 5.52
C TRP A 1104 -14.30 -7.56 5.58
N LEU A 1105 -14.79 -8.65 4.97
CA LEU A 1105 -16.20 -9.03 5.03
C LEU A 1105 -16.66 -9.35 6.46
N GLN A 1106 -15.77 -9.78 7.36
CA GLN A 1106 -16.11 -10.02 8.76
C GLN A 1106 -16.52 -8.74 9.52
N HIS A 1107 -16.19 -7.56 9.01
CA HIS A 1107 -16.57 -6.28 9.61
C HIS A 1107 -18.05 -5.95 9.40
N TYR A 1108 -18.70 -6.60 8.43
CA TYR A 1108 -20.12 -6.43 8.13
C TYR A 1108 -20.92 -7.54 8.82
N THR A 1109 -21.96 -7.15 9.58
CA THR A 1109 -22.90 -8.12 10.16
C THR A 1109 -23.74 -8.77 9.07
N TYR A 1110 -24.19 -7.97 8.08
CA TYR A 1110 -24.86 -8.44 6.87
C TYR A 1110 -23.87 -8.52 5.71
N ARG A 1111 -23.36 -9.72 5.40
CA ARG A 1111 -22.24 -9.93 4.47
C ARG A 1111 -22.51 -10.99 3.42
N THR A 1112 -21.98 -10.79 2.21
CA THR A 1112 -21.94 -11.83 1.17
C THR A 1112 -20.91 -12.92 1.51
N GLY A 1113 -21.16 -14.14 1.02
CA GLY A 1113 -20.13 -15.18 0.93
C GLY A 1113 -19.12 -14.91 -0.21
N LEU A 1114 -17.89 -15.42 -0.04
CA LEU A 1114 -16.86 -15.47 -1.08
C LEU A 1114 -17.13 -16.65 -2.03
N SER A 1115 -17.61 -16.35 -3.24
CA SER A 1115 -17.89 -17.38 -4.24
C SER A 1115 -16.63 -17.73 -5.04
N TRP A 1116 -16.39 -19.01 -5.28
CA TRP A 1116 -15.19 -19.50 -5.97
C TRP A 1116 -15.04 -18.94 -7.41
N TRP A 1117 -16.16 -18.66 -8.09
CA TRP A 1117 -16.19 -18.15 -9.46
C TRP A 1117 -15.47 -16.81 -9.61
N ILE A 1118 -15.40 -15.97 -8.55
CA ILE A 1118 -14.69 -14.68 -8.58
C ILE A 1118 -13.20 -14.91 -8.89
N PHE A 1119 -12.61 -15.91 -8.26
CA PHE A 1119 -11.21 -16.28 -8.47
C PHE A 1119 -11.00 -16.90 -9.85
N ALA A 1120 -11.92 -17.78 -10.28
CA ALA A 1120 -11.86 -18.41 -11.59
C ALA A 1120 -11.99 -17.40 -12.74
N MET A 1121 -12.97 -16.49 -12.66
CA MET A 1121 -13.20 -15.43 -13.64
C MET A 1121 -12.00 -14.47 -13.71
N THR A 1122 -11.48 -14.04 -12.55
CA THR A 1122 -10.29 -13.16 -12.53
C THR A 1122 -9.06 -13.84 -13.10
N GLY A 1123 -8.85 -15.13 -12.76
CA GLY A 1123 -7.76 -15.93 -13.31
C GLY A 1123 -7.87 -16.12 -14.82
N ALA A 1124 -9.06 -16.45 -15.33
CA ALA A 1124 -9.33 -16.59 -16.76
C ALA A 1124 -9.13 -15.27 -17.50
N GLY A 1125 -9.60 -14.14 -16.93
CA GLY A 1125 -9.39 -12.81 -17.47
C GLY A 1125 -7.90 -12.44 -17.57
N ALA A 1126 -7.14 -12.64 -16.49
CA ALA A 1126 -5.70 -12.37 -16.46
C ALA A 1126 -4.92 -13.21 -17.50
N LEU A 1127 -5.27 -14.50 -17.65
CA LEU A 1127 -4.69 -15.38 -18.66
C LEU A 1127 -5.04 -14.94 -20.09
N THR A 1128 -6.30 -14.57 -20.32
CA THR A 1128 -6.78 -14.10 -21.63
C THR A 1128 -6.03 -12.84 -22.06
N ILE A 1129 -5.94 -11.85 -21.17
CA ILE A 1129 -5.20 -10.60 -21.40
C ILE A 1129 -3.72 -10.88 -21.70
N THR A 1130 -3.11 -11.81 -20.96
CA THR A 1130 -1.72 -12.23 -21.16
C THR A 1130 -1.52 -12.84 -22.54
N LEU A 1131 -2.40 -13.77 -22.93
CA LEU A 1131 -2.35 -14.41 -24.23
C LEU A 1131 -2.54 -13.39 -25.37
N LEU A 1132 -3.52 -12.50 -25.27
CA LEU A 1132 -3.73 -11.44 -26.26
C LEU A 1132 -2.49 -10.55 -26.43
N THR A 1133 -1.90 -10.13 -25.31
CA THR A 1133 -0.72 -9.25 -25.30
C THR A 1133 0.51 -9.91 -25.93
N VAL A 1134 0.76 -11.18 -25.59
CA VAL A 1134 1.93 -11.94 -26.08
C VAL A 1134 1.74 -12.40 -27.53
N SER A 1135 0.50 -12.69 -27.94
CA SER A 1135 0.17 -13.20 -29.27
C SER A 1135 0.59 -12.25 -30.38
N TYR A 1136 0.36 -10.94 -30.22
CA TYR A 1136 0.73 -9.95 -31.24
C TYR A 1136 2.21 -10.04 -31.65
N HIS A 1137 3.13 -10.03 -30.68
CA HIS A 1137 4.57 -10.12 -30.97
C HIS A 1137 5.02 -11.53 -31.37
N SER A 1138 4.42 -12.57 -30.79
CA SER A 1138 4.77 -13.95 -31.08
C SER A 1138 4.38 -14.33 -32.51
N ILE A 1139 3.18 -13.95 -32.95
CA ILE A 1139 2.69 -14.19 -34.30
C ILE A 1139 3.48 -13.34 -35.30
N LYS A 1140 3.69 -12.05 -35.02
CA LYS A 1140 4.50 -11.18 -35.90
C LYS A 1140 5.92 -11.73 -36.09
N ALA A 1141 6.58 -12.20 -35.03
CA ALA A 1141 7.89 -12.82 -35.12
C ALA A 1141 7.85 -14.14 -35.92
N ALA A 1142 6.84 -14.98 -35.69
CA ALA A 1142 6.66 -16.23 -36.40
C ALA A 1142 6.33 -16.04 -37.90
N LEU A 1143 5.66 -14.95 -38.28
CA LEU A 1143 5.35 -14.61 -39.67
C LEU A 1143 6.52 -13.96 -40.43
N THR A 1144 7.56 -13.50 -39.73
CA THR A 1144 8.71 -12.85 -40.36
C THR A 1144 9.44 -13.82 -41.31
N ASN A 1145 9.91 -13.30 -42.45
CA ASN A 1145 10.59 -14.11 -43.46
C ASN A 1145 11.96 -14.59 -42.94
N PRO A 1146 12.21 -15.91 -42.86
CA PRO A 1146 13.46 -16.46 -42.31
C PRO A 1146 14.71 -16.03 -43.08
N VAL A 1147 14.60 -15.74 -44.39
CA VAL A 1147 15.70 -15.25 -45.22
C VAL A 1147 16.18 -13.88 -44.73
N LYS A 1148 15.27 -12.98 -44.35
CA LYS A 1148 15.62 -11.67 -43.78
C LYS A 1148 16.20 -11.80 -42.36
N SER A 1149 15.71 -12.75 -41.57
CA SER A 1149 16.15 -12.98 -40.19
C SER A 1149 17.55 -13.59 -40.06
N LEU A 1150 17.98 -14.39 -41.05
CA LEU A 1150 19.31 -15.01 -41.07
C LEU A 1150 20.40 -14.08 -41.63
N ARG A 1151 20.03 -13.14 -42.50
CA ARG A 1151 20.96 -12.24 -43.21
C ARG A 1151 21.26 -10.93 -42.46
N SER A 1152 20.58 -10.64 -41.36
CA SER A 1152 20.80 -9.41 -40.57
C SER A 1152 21.98 -9.54 -39.60
N GLU A 1153 22.99 -8.69 -39.78
CA GLU A 1153 23.97 -8.25 -38.76
C GLU A 1153 23.73 -6.80 -38.37
#